data_AF-A0A0C3SA69-F1
#
_entry.id   AF-A0A0C3SA69-F1
#
_cell.length_a   1.000
_cell.length_b   1.000
_cell.length_c   1.000
_cell.angle_alpha   90.00
_cell.angle_beta   90.00
_cell.angle_gamma   90.00
#
_symmetry.space_group_name_H-M   'P 1'
#
loop_
_entity.id
_entity.type
_entity.pdbx_description
1 polymer ?
#
loop_
_entity_poly.entity_id
_entity_poly.type
_entity_poly.pdbx_seq_one_letter_code
_entity_poly.pdbx_strand_id
1 'polypeptide(L)'
;MSRYMTEPEPEHIATLIHVLVRWHRAWAPIQEMGPTVMGTFTITYQTHVFSILPPEFSKGFKELIAYTFQVTSPDTCPDWLTKLFPCQGKSPRPDLGLWMTFDELGLTERYESLILSVCYERIETHITETCSKVWDQQMLQPMRSWMSDVIIPWLITPYAREARTADEAAILMRSVGSRLDYHVCKTFADLRTNELFDIIIDFPDSKPALEDLKDCLQRVDQRSHLVQSLRKSNRRRLLHPGADTKLILTQYVSIIRCLRIVDPQGVLLFKVADPIRRYLRDRPDTIRCIVASLVGDGESGDSLVDENEPIQPLQQAQFDDYTDHKWEPEPIDAGPEFRTNKPSDIISTLISIYDSQELFVKELQVLLAQRLLAIKDGNFDRERRNIEILKIRFGEAALQVCEVMLKDMTDSKRTDQHIQAQKRSDMHPTVISRHFWPPLQTNTFVMPGQFRQIQEDYAREFSLFKPDKKLVWMSHLGSINLELELDDRTVGAEVPPLEAAFIELTSRVDEWTVAELIAKIGSIERPAALKALTTWVELGVLKEDTPDRYRLLKVAEAANSNSKASGKQPTAAVDELPPVQTVQQQQAEQMRVFWKFIEGMLKNLGQLPLDRIQQMLKFAPDYNRNIDQLAAFMEAARREGLVAVNNGMWKLQK
;
A
#
# COMPACT_ATOMS: atom_id res chain seq x y z
N MET A 1 -12.38 55.42 18.21
CA MET A 1 -11.88 54.77 16.97
C MET A 1 -10.42 55.07 16.69
N SER A 2 -9.98 56.34 16.55
CA SER A 2 -8.55 56.65 16.31
C SER A 2 -7.60 55.99 17.32
N ARG A 3 -7.93 56.00 18.61
CA ARG A 3 -7.17 55.30 19.67
C ARG A 3 -7.07 53.79 19.47
N TYR A 4 -8.15 53.15 19.03
CA TYR A 4 -8.15 51.72 18.70
C TYR A 4 -7.31 51.40 17.46
N MET A 5 -7.24 52.33 16.49
CA MET A 5 -6.41 52.15 15.29
C MET A 5 -4.91 52.31 15.57
N THR A 6 -4.54 53.08 16.59
CA THR A 6 -3.15 53.19 17.06
C THR A 6 -2.76 52.05 18.00
N GLU A 7 -3.67 51.67 18.90
CA GLU A 7 -3.49 50.63 19.92
C GLU A 7 -4.75 49.75 19.99
N PRO A 8 -4.74 48.55 19.39
CA PRO A 8 -5.93 47.69 19.26
C PRO A 8 -6.25 46.97 20.57
N GLU A 9 -6.68 47.73 21.58
CA GLU A 9 -7.15 47.21 22.85
C GLU A 9 -8.69 47.17 22.91
N PRO A 10 -9.30 46.10 23.46
CA PRO A 10 -10.75 45.97 23.54
C PRO A 10 -11.40 47.07 24.40
N GLU A 11 -10.67 47.64 25.36
CA GLU A 11 -11.11 48.75 26.21
C GLU A 11 -11.50 50.00 25.39
N HIS A 12 -10.76 50.29 24.31
CA HIS A 12 -11.03 51.45 23.46
C HIS A 12 -12.38 51.34 22.72
N ILE A 13 -12.77 50.12 22.34
CA ILE A 13 -14.07 49.85 21.72
C ILE A 13 -15.16 49.85 22.77
N ALA A 14 -14.92 49.26 23.94
CA ALA A 14 -15.86 49.27 25.05
C ALA A 14 -16.18 50.71 25.52
N THR A 15 -15.18 51.59 25.57
CA THR A 15 -15.37 53.01 25.90
C THR A 15 -16.22 53.73 24.85
N LEU A 16 -16.01 53.43 23.56
CA LEU A 16 -16.85 53.99 22.50
C LEU A 16 -18.31 53.56 22.67
N ILE A 17 -18.55 52.28 22.94
CA ILE A 17 -19.90 51.73 23.16
C ILE A 17 -20.53 52.40 24.39
N HIS A 18 -19.79 52.56 25.48
CA HIS A 18 -20.27 53.25 26.68
C HIS A 18 -20.75 54.69 26.37
N VAL A 19 -19.99 55.44 25.56
CA VAL A 19 -20.38 56.79 25.14
C VAL A 19 -21.66 56.76 24.30
N LEU A 20 -21.79 55.81 23.36
CA LEU A 20 -22.99 55.66 22.53
C LEU A 20 -24.23 55.32 23.36
N VAL A 21 -24.12 54.47 24.38
CA VAL A 21 -25.23 54.17 25.30
C VAL A 21 -25.61 55.41 26.10
N ARG A 22 -24.61 56.17 26.59
CA ARG A 22 -24.87 57.39 27.36
C ARG A 22 -25.62 58.44 26.53
N TRP A 23 -25.28 58.60 25.25
CA TRP A 23 -26.02 59.48 24.34
C TRP A 23 -27.43 58.97 24.07
N HIS A 24 -27.60 57.67 23.85
CA HIS A 24 -28.93 57.06 23.69
C HIS A 24 -29.83 57.37 24.89
N ARG A 25 -29.33 57.14 26.12
CA ARG A 25 -30.07 57.39 27.37
C ARG A 25 -30.33 58.87 27.62
N ALA A 26 -29.40 59.75 27.27
CA ALA A 26 -29.55 61.20 27.48
C ALA A 26 -30.51 61.85 26.48
N TRP A 27 -30.62 61.31 25.27
CA TRP A 27 -31.50 61.82 24.22
C TRP A 27 -32.85 61.09 24.14
N ALA A 28 -33.03 60.04 24.93
CA ALA A 28 -34.28 59.28 25.00
C ALA A 28 -35.46 60.18 25.42
N PRO A 29 -36.61 60.08 24.73
CA PRO A 29 -37.84 60.75 25.12
C PRO A 29 -38.30 60.36 26.53
N ILE A 30 -39.11 61.21 27.17
CA ILE A 30 -39.70 60.92 28.49
C ILE A 30 -40.62 59.70 28.36
N GLN A 31 -40.53 58.74 29.29
CA GLN A 31 -41.28 57.47 29.25
C GLN A 31 -42.81 57.64 29.12
N GLU A 32 -43.35 58.78 29.53
CA GLU A 32 -44.78 59.13 29.41
C GLU A 32 -45.27 59.31 27.96
N MET A 33 -44.37 59.47 26.99
CA MET A 33 -44.71 59.61 25.56
C MET A 33 -45.13 58.30 24.89
N GLY A 34 -45.12 57.17 25.62
CA GLY A 34 -45.61 55.88 25.16
C GLY A 34 -44.60 55.07 24.33
N PRO A 35 -44.85 53.76 24.16
CA PRO A 35 -43.89 52.81 23.59
C PRO A 35 -43.59 53.06 22.11
N THR A 36 -44.53 53.61 21.35
CA THR A 36 -44.38 53.86 19.91
C THR A 36 -43.34 54.95 19.62
N VAL A 37 -43.34 56.04 20.42
CA VAL A 37 -42.38 57.14 20.26
C VAL A 37 -40.99 56.68 20.67
N MET A 38 -40.90 55.91 21.75
CA MET A 38 -39.64 55.30 22.20
C MET A 38 -39.06 54.35 21.15
N GLY A 39 -39.87 53.45 20.59
CA GLY A 39 -39.42 52.54 19.53
C GLY A 39 -38.96 53.28 18.27
N THR A 40 -39.68 54.33 17.86
CA THR A 40 -39.30 55.15 16.70
C THR A 40 -37.99 55.90 16.95
N PHE A 41 -37.79 56.44 18.15
CA PHE A 41 -36.53 57.08 18.54
C PHE A 41 -35.37 56.08 18.49
N THR A 42 -35.52 54.91 19.11
CA THR A 42 -34.47 53.88 19.16
C THR A 42 -34.06 53.43 17.76
N ILE A 43 -35.03 53.15 16.87
CA ILE A 43 -34.73 52.76 15.48
C ILE A 43 -34.00 53.89 14.73
N THR A 44 -34.44 55.15 14.92
CA THR A 44 -33.82 56.32 14.26
C THR A 44 -32.39 56.53 14.77
N TYR A 45 -32.18 56.43 16.08
CA TYR A 45 -30.87 56.54 16.71
C TYR A 45 -29.92 55.44 16.21
N GLN A 46 -30.37 54.19 16.23
CA GLN A 46 -29.63 53.04 15.72
C GLN A 46 -29.23 53.26 14.26
N THR A 47 -30.17 53.66 13.39
CA THR A 47 -29.91 53.93 11.97
C THR A 47 -28.79 54.96 11.77
N HIS A 48 -28.80 56.07 12.53
CA HIS A 48 -27.76 57.09 12.44
C HIS A 48 -26.41 56.58 12.94
N VAL A 49 -26.34 55.98 14.13
CA VAL A 49 -25.10 55.41 14.67
C VAL A 49 -24.51 54.41 13.69
N PHE A 50 -25.34 53.52 13.15
CA PHE A 50 -24.96 52.44 12.26
C PHE A 50 -24.46 52.88 10.89
N SER A 51 -24.82 54.09 10.45
CA SER A 51 -24.31 54.71 9.21
C SER A 51 -22.95 55.40 9.39
N ILE A 52 -22.57 55.73 10.63
CA ILE A 52 -21.35 56.48 10.96
C ILE A 52 -20.22 55.57 11.45
N LEU A 53 -20.55 54.38 11.97
CA LEU A 53 -19.55 53.42 12.45
C LEU A 53 -18.62 52.97 11.30
N PRO A 54 -17.28 53.13 11.46
CA PRO A 54 -16.34 52.75 10.42
C PRO A 54 -16.15 51.22 10.38
N PRO A 55 -15.65 50.64 9.27
CA PRO A 55 -15.52 49.20 9.11
C PRO A 55 -14.61 48.55 10.17
N GLU A 56 -13.59 49.26 10.66
CA GLU A 56 -12.69 48.78 11.71
C GLU A 56 -13.39 48.53 13.05
N PHE A 57 -14.56 49.15 13.27
CA PHE A 57 -15.38 48.88 14.45
C PHE A 57 -15.78 47.41 14.52
N SER A 58 -16.09 46.77 13.39
CA SER A 58 -16.47 45.35 13.35
C SER A 58 -15.36 44.44 13.87
N LYS A 59 -14.09 44.73 13.51
CA LYS A 59 -12.92 44.00 14.00
C LYS A 59 -12.74 44.18 15.51
N GLY A 60 -12.79 45.43 15.99
CA GLY A 60 -12.64 45.71 17.41
C GLY A 60 -13.80 45.21 18.27
N PHE A 61 -15.02 45.22 17.73
CA PHE A 61 -16.20 44.63 18.36
C PHE A 61 -16.06 43.12 18.50
N LYS A 62 -15.54 42.44 17.46
CA LYS A 62 -15.23 41.01 17.51
C LYS A 62 -14.18 40.67 18.56
N GLU A 63 -13.09 41.45 18.64
CA GLU A 63 -12.05 41.29 19.68
C GLU A 63 -12.61 41.49 21.09
N LEU A 64 -13.48 42.49 21.28
CA LEU A 64 -14.18 42.72 22.54
C LEU A 64 -15.10 41.55 22.91
N ILE A 65 -15.86 41.00 21.97
CA ILE A 65 -16.71 39.80 22.20
C ILE A 65 -15.83 38.61 22.57
N ALA A 66 -14.73 38.35 21.85
CA ALA A 66 -13.80 37.27 22.16
C ALA A 66 -13.21 37.40 23.57
N TYR A 67 -12.96 38.63 24.02
CA TYR A 67 -12.48 38.90 25.37
C TYR A 67 -13.49 38.47 26.46
N THR A 68 -14.80 38.54 26.20
CA THR A 68 -15.82 38.13 27.19
C THR A 68 -15.73 36.65 27.58
N PHE A 69 -15.18 35.77 26.73
CA PHE A 69 -14.93 34.37 27.09
C PHE A 69 -13.93 34.22 28.24
N GLN A 70 -13.00 35.16 28.41
CA GLN A 70 -12.00 35.16 29.48
C GLN A 70 -12.57 35.66 30.82
N VAL A 71 -13.72 36.36 30.76
CA VAL A 71 -14.36 37.04 31.88
C VAL A 71 -15.48 36.15 32.42
N THR A 72 -15.11 34.98 32.97
CA THR A 72 -16.07 33.99 33.48
C THR A 72 -16.36 34.14 34.97
N SER A 73 -15.48 34.81 35.73
CA SER A 73 -15.62 35.05 37.17
C SER A 73 -15.29 36.51 37.53
N PRO A 74 -15.73 37.01 38.69
CA PRO A 74 -15.39 38.37 39.14
C PRO A 74 -13.88 38.58 39.34
N ASP A 75 -13.10 37.51 39.59
CA ASP A 75 -11.64 37.58 39.80
C ASP A 75 -10.85 37.74 38.49
N THR A 76 -11.40 37.32 37.35
CA THR A 76 -10.77 37.46 36.03
C THR A 76 -11.26 38.69 35.26
N CYS A 77 -12.11 39.52 35.88
CA CYS A 77 -12.72 40.68 35.25
C CYS A 77 -11.83 41.94 35.37
N PRO A 78 -11.53 42.65 34.26
CA PRO A 78 -10.82 43.91 34.34
C PRO A 78 -11.61 45.01 35.05
N ASP A 79 -10.90 45.83 35.81
CA ASP A 79 -11.45 47.01 36.48
C ASP A 79 -12.21 47.96 35.54
N TRP A 80 -11.79 48.09 34.27
CA TRP A 80 -12.44 48.98 33.31
C TRP A 80 -13.84 48.48 32.92
N LEU A 81 -14.05 47.16 32.86
CA LEU A 81 -15.31 46.58 32.40
C LEU A 81 -16.43 46.84 33.42
N THR A 82 -16.15 46.62 34.70
CA THR A 82 -17.10 46.88 35.79
C THR A 82 -17.35 48.37 36.01
N LYS A 83 -16.35 49.23 35.78
CA LYS A 83 -16.49 50.69 35.86
C LYS A 83 -17.35 51.26 34.73
N LEU A 84 -17.14 50.79 33.49
CA LEU A 84 -17.89 51.27 32.33
C LEU A 84 -19.31 50.67 32.27
N PHE A 85 -19.50 49.44 32.72
CA PHE A 85 -20.76 48.70 32.60
C PHE A 85 -21.17 48.07 33.94
N PRO A 86 -21.72 48.84 34.88
CA PRO A 86 -22.10 48.33 36.18
C PRO A 86 -23.32 47.39 36.09
N CYS A 87 -23.21 46.17 36.63
CA CYS A 87 -24.34 45.26 36.81
C CYS A 87 -25.10 45.60 38.10
N GLN A 88 -26.43 45.71 38.04
CA GLN A 88 -27.24 45.85 39.25
C GLN A 88 -27.44 44.47 39.90
N GLY A 89 -26.69 44.21 40.98
CA GLY A 89 -26.79 42.98 41.79
C GLY A 89 -25.55 42.08 41.71
N LYS A 90 -25.44 41.09 42.61
CA LYS A 90 -24.40 40.05 42.58
C LYS A 90 -24.72 39.03 41.48
N SER A 91 -24.53 39.39 40.21
CA SER A 91 -24.58 38.41 39.12
C SER A 91 -23.30 37.56 39.13
N PRO A 92 -23.38 36.26 38.82
CA PRO A 92 -22.20 35.40 38.72
C PRO A 92 -21.30 35.76 37.53
N ARG A 93 -21.81 36.54 36.57
CA ARG A 93 -21.12 37.00 35.37
C ARG A 93 -20.98 38.53 35.36
N PRO A 94 -19.75 39.08 35.30
CA PRO A 94 -19.52 40.53 35.37
C PRO A 94 -19.57 41.22 33.99
N ASP A 95 -19.62 40.46 32.88
CA ASP A 95 -19.82 40.95 31.51
C ASP A 95 -21.30 41.19 31.16
N LEU A 96 -22.24 40.79 32.03
CA LEU A 96 -23.67 40.93 31.78
C LEU A 96 -24.06 42.39 31.47
N GLY A 97 -23.49 43.36 32.16
CA GLY A 97 -23.76 44.79 31.96
C GLY A 97 -23.38 45.27 30.56
N LEU A 98 -22.31 44.70 29.99
CA LEU A 98 -21.89 44.97 28.62
C LEU A 98 -22.90 44.40 27.62
N TRP A 99 -23.33 43.15 27.79
CA TRP A 99 -24.36 42.54 26.95
C TRP A 99 -25.70 43.27 27.02
N MET A 100 -26.07 43.82 28.19
CA MET A 100 -27.25 44.70 28.32
C MET A 100 -27.15 45.93 27.43
N THR A 101 -25.97 46.52 27.34
CA THR A 101 -25.76 47.68 26.48
C THR A 101 -25.71 47.36 25.00
N PHE A 102 -25.26 46.15 24.63
CA PHE A 102 -25.30 45.71 23.24
C PHE A 102 -26.74 45.54 22.76
N ASP A 103 -27.59 44.99 23.61
CA ASP A 103 -29.02 44.83 23.36
C ASP A 103 -29.74 46.18 23.26
N GLU A 104 -29.51 47.09 24.21
CA GLU A 104 -30.07 48.45 24.20
C GLU A 104 -29.72 49.23 22.91
N LEU A 105 -28.51 49.02 22.39
CA LEU A 105 -28.05 49.64 21.15
C LEU A 105 -28.37 48.85 19.87
N GLY A 106 -29.01 47.68 19.95
CA GLY A 106 -29.27 46.82 18.80
C GLY A 106 -28.01 46.22 18.15
N LEU A 107 -26.88 46.20 18.87
CA LEU A 107 -25.61 45.65 18.38
C LEU A 107 -25.65 44.11 18.31
N THR A 108 -26.40 43.46 19.20
CA THR A 108 -26.53 41.99 19.23
C THR A 108 -27.16 41.46 17.95
N GLU A 109 -28.30 42.03 17.52
CA GLU A 109 -29.00 41.63 16.30
C GLU A 109 -28.19 41.98 15.04
N ARG A 110 -27.61 43.18 14.99
CA ARG A 110 -26.86 43.64 13.81
C ARG A 110 -25.58 42.85 13.57
N TYR A 111 -24.87 42.47 14.62
CA TYR A 111 -23.58 41.78 14.56
C TYR A 111 -23.66 40.32 15.02
N GLU A 112 -24.83 39.71 14.92
CA GLU A 112 -25.07 38.31 15.28
C GLU A 112 -24.05 37.36 14.62
N SER A 113 -23.75 37.58 13.33
CA SER A 113 -22.76 36.80 12.59
C SER A 113 -21.35 36.90 13.15
N LEU A 114 -20.97 38.04 13.74
CA LEU A 114 -19.67 38.22 14.40
C LEU A 114 -19.61 37.44 15.72
N ILE A 115 -20.69 37.48 16.52
CA ILE A 115 -20.81 36.70 17.76
C ILE A 115 -20.63 35.21 17.46
N LEU A 116 -21.32 34.69 16.44
CA LEU A 116 -21.16 33.30 16.01
C LEU A 116 -19.76 33.00 15.45
N SER A 117 -19.16 33.96 14.74
CA SER A 117 -17.79 33.77 14.21
C SER A 117 -16.75 33.58 15.32
N VAL A 118 -16.91 34.27 16.47
CA VAL A 118 -16.03 34.08 17.62
C VAL A 118 -16.18 32.67 18.19
N CYS A 119 -17.41 32.15 18.27
CA CYS A 119 -17.65 30.76 18.68
C CYS A 119 -16.99 29.77 17.71
N TYR A 120 -17.12 29.99 16.40
CA TYR A 120 -16.49 29.13 15.38
C TYR A 120 -14.97 29.13 15.51
N GLU A 121 -14.32 30.29 15.60
CA GLU A 121 -12.86 30.39 15.78
C GLU A 121 -12.38 29.72 17.08
N ARG A 122 -13.18 29.83 18.16
CA ARG A 122 -12.86 29.18 19.43
C ARG A 122 -12.97 27.66 19.33
N ILE A 123 -13.99 27.15 18.66
CA ILE A 123 -14.17 25.72 18.37
C ILE A 123 -12.99 25.22 17.52
N GLU A 124 -12.65 25.91 16.43
CA GLU A 124 -11.53 25.56 15.55
C GLU A 124 -10.20 25.50 16.30
N THR A 125 -9.92 26.50 17.13
CA THR A 125 -8.71 26.56 17.95
C THR A 125 -8.65 25.40 18.94
N HIS A 126 -9.73 25.17 19.70
CA HIS A 126 -9.77 24.11 20.71
C HIS A 126 -9.66 22.71 20.10
N ILE A 127 -10.33 22.46 18.96
CA ILE A 127 -10.23 21.18 18.24
C ILE A 127 -8.79 20.97 17.74
N THR A 128 -8.17 22.00 17.17
CA THR A 128 -6.80 21.90 16.65
C THR A 128 -5.79 21.63 17.77
N GLU A 129 -5.89 22.32 18.90
CA GLU A 129 -4.99 22.16 20.04
C GLU A 129 -5.17 20.82 20.77
N THR A 130 -6.41 20.36 20.93
CA THR A 130 -6.72 19.19 21.76
C THR A 130 -6.73 17.88 20.96
N CYS A 131 -7.18 17.92 19.70
CA CYS A 131 -7.43 16.72 18.91
C CYS A 131 -6.36 16.42 17.86
N SER A 132 -5.45 17.36 17.55
CA SER A 132 -4.43 17.11 16.52
C SER A 132 -3.47 16.01 16.96
N LYS A 133 -3.22 15.04 16.07
CA LYS A 133 -2.35 13.88 16.29
C LYS A 133 -2.72 12.97 17.48
N VAL A 134 -3.97 13.04 17.96
CA VAL A 134 -4.51 12.10 18.95
C VAL A 134 -5.49 11.19 18.22
N TRP A 135 -5.14 9.92 18.04
CA TRP A 135 -5.91 8.98 17.19
C TRP A 135 -6.40 7.73 17.93
N ASP A 136 -5.79 7.48 19.07
CA ASP A 136 -5.88 6.32 19.95
C ASP A 136 -7.12 6.36 20.86
N GLN A 137 -7.89 7.44 20.84
CA GLN A 137 -9.12 7.61 21.62
C GLN A 137 -10.21 8.33 20.82
N GLN A 138 -11.48 8.09 21.17
CA GLN A 138 -12.62 8.81 20.58
C GLN A 138 -12.73 10.21 21.21
N MET A 139 -12.61 11.25 20.39
CA MET A 139 -12.58 12.65 20.79
C MET A 139 -13.86 13.41 20.41
N LEU A 140 -14.71 12.86 19.54
CA LEU A 140 -15.94 13.54 19.09
C LEU A 140 -16.91 13.84 20.26
N GLN A 141 -17.13 12.85 21.13
CA GLN A 141 -18.04 13.01 22.27
C GLN A 141 -17.50 14.00 23.32
N PRO A 142 -16.23 13.93 23.76
CA PRO A 142 -15.61 14.98 24.57
C PRO A 142 -15.75 16.39 23.99
N MET A 143 -15.58 16.55 22.67
CA MET A 143 -15.73 17.87 22.02
C MET A 143 -17.18 18.38 22.07
N ARG A 144 -18.17 17.50 21.90
CA ARG A 144 -19.60 17.87 22.04
C ARG A 144 -19.97 18.26 23.47
N SER A 145 -19.45 17.53 24.45
CA SER A 145 -19.61 17.89 25.87
C SER A 145 -18.98 19.24 26.17
N TRP A 146 -17.73 19.46 25.75
CA TRP A 146 -17.05 20.75 25.91
C TRP A 146 -17.81 21.91 25.28
N MET A 147 -18.31 21.74 24.04
CA MET A 147 -19.15 22.76 23.39
C MET A 147 -20.41 23.06 24.22
N SER A 148 -21.05 22.03 24.77
CA SER A 148 -22.25 22.16 25.60
C SER A 148 -21.98 22.81 26.97
N ASP A 149 -20.79 22.64 27.51
CA ASP A 149 -20.41 23.14 28.84
C ASP A 149 -19.78 24.55 28.79
N VAL A 150 -19.14 24.92 27.67
CA VAL A 150 -18.40 26.18 27.53
C VAL A 150 -19.11 27.16 26.59
N ILE A 151 -19.43 26.72 25.38
CA ILE A 151 -19.94 27.61 24.32
C ILE A 151 -21.44 27.89 24.51
N ILE A 152 -22.24 26.86 24.78
CA ILE A 152 -23.69 27.03 24.96
C ILE A 152 -24.01 27.95 26.16
N PRO A 153 -23.41 27.79 27.35
CA PRO A 153 -23.70 28.67 28.48
C PRO A 153 -23.24 30.11 28.23
N TRP A 154 -22.20 30.32 27.43
CA TRP A 154 -21.79 31.65 26.98
C TRP A 154 -22.85 32.27 26.06
N LEU A 155 -23.37 31.51 25.08
CA LEU A 155 -24.39 31.97 24.11
C LEU A 155 -25.78 32.25 24.70
N ILE A 156 -26.12 31.68 25.86
CA ILE A 156 -27.37 32.01 26.56
C ILE A 156 -27.47 33.51 26.85
N THR A 157 -26.34 34.17 27.14
CA THR A 157 -26.31 35.60 27.48
C THR A 157 -26.71 36.52 26.32
N PRO A 158 -26.17 36.36 25.10
CA PRO A 158 -26.64 37.13 23.94
C PRO A 158 -28.00 36.71 23.37
N TYR A 159 -28.38 35.42 23.42
CA TYR A 159 -29.51 34.93 22.63
C TYR A 159 -30.75 34.47 23.41
N ALA A 160 -30.63 34.09 24.69
CA ALA A 160 -31.74 33.50 25.46
C ALA A 160 -32.03 34.31 26.74
N ARG A 161 -31.76 35.62 26.70
CA ARG A 161 -31.85 36.49 27.87
C ARG A 161 -33.27 36.82 28.29
N GLU A 162 -34.21 36.88 27.34
CA GLU A 162 -35.63 37.13 27.62
C GLU A 162 -36.38 35.88 28.09
N ALA A 163 -35.73 34.71 28.03
CA ALA A 163 -36.33 33.45 28.46
C ALA A 163 -36.59 33.46 29.96
N ARG A 164 -37.84 33.24 30.36
CA ARG A 164 -38.25 33.20 31.76
C ARG A 164 -38.15 31.78 32.34
N THR A 165 -38.08 30.79 31.45
CA THR A 165 -37.95 29.38 31.79
C THR A 165 -36.79 28.73 31.03
N ALA A 166 -36.22 27.67 31.60
CA ALA A 166 -35.15 26.90 30.96
C ALA A 166 -35.61 26.28 29.61
N ASP A 167 -36.90 25.94 29.50
CA ASP A 167 -37.47 25.36 28.28
C ASP A 167 -37.55 26.39 27.14
N GLU A 168 -37.92 27.64 27.43
CA GLU A 168 -37.89 28.74 26.44
C GLU A 168 -36.46 29.00 25.95
N ALA A 169 -35.49 29.01 26.86
CA ALA A 169 -34.07 29.17 26.50
C ALA A 169 -33.59 28.02 25.60
N ALA A 170 -33.99 26.78 25.88
CA ALA A 170 -33.64 25.62 25.08
C ALA A 170 -34.23 25.69 23.66
N ILE A 171 -35.46 26.19 23.52
CA ILE A 171 -36.11 26.38 22.21
C ILE A 171 -35.36 27.43 21.38
N LEU A 172 -35.04 28.58 21.97
CA LEU A 172 -34.26 29.63 21.31
C LEU A 172 -32.86 29.15 20.91
N MET A 173 -32.23 28.31 21.75
CA MET A 173 -30.87 27.81 21.50
C MET A 173 -30.82 26.64 20.51
N ARG A 174 -31.94 25.98 20.22
CA ARG A 174 -31.95 24.75 19.40
C ARG A 174 -31.36 24.97 17.99
N SER A 175 -31.70 26.08 17.35
CA SER A 175 -31.20 26.43 16.01
C SER A 175 -29.69 26.73 16.02
N VAL A 176 -29.23 27.47 17.03
CA VAL A 176 -27.81 27.83 17.16
C VAL A 176 -26.98 26.62 17.57
N GLY A 177 -27.49 25.80 18.49
CA GLY A 177 -26.86 24.56 18.93
C GLY A 177 -26.66 23.57 17.79
N SER A 178 -27.66 23.38 16.92
CA SER A 178 -27.50 22.49 15.74
C SER A 178 -26.47 23.02 14.75
N ARG A 179 -26.38 24.34 14.54
CA ARG A 179 -25.34 24.96 13.70
C ARG A 179 -23.94 24.78 14.27
N LEU A 180 -23.77 24.90 15.59
CA LEU A 180 -22.48 24.72 16.26
C LEU A 180 -22.06 23.26 16.24
N ASP A 181 -22.98 22.34 16.51
CA ASP A 181 -22.72 20.91 16.48
C ASP A 181 -22.37 20.42 15.05
N TYR A 182 -23.03 20.96 14.02
CA TYR A 182 -22.61 20.76 12.63
C TYR A 182 -21.20 21.30 12.39
N HIS A 183 -20.88 22.50 12.90
CA HIS A 183 -19.56 23.10 12.74
C HIS A 183 -18.47 22.30 13.47
N VAL A 184 -18.72 21.80 14.68
CA VAL A 184 -17.82 20.87 15.40
C VAL A 184 -17.54 19.64 14.56
N CYS A 185 -18.59 18.98 14.04
CA CYS A 185 -18.42 17.79 13.20
C CYS A 185 -17.65 18.10 11.91
N LYS A 186 -17.91 19.25 11.28
CA LYS A 186 -17.24 19.68 10.06
C LYS A 186 -15.75 19.95 10.28
N THR A 187 -15.42 20.77 11.28
CA THR A 187 -14.05 21.12 11.61
C THR A 187 -13.24 19.90 12.05
N PHE A 188 -13.86 19.00 12.82
CA PHE A 188 -13.24 17.74 13.21
C PHE A 188 -13.00 16.80 12.02
N ALA A 189 -13.98 16.67 11.11
CA ALA A 189 -13.82 15.89 9.89
C ALA A 189 -12.74 16.46 8.97
N ASP A 190 -12.62 17.79 8.85
CA ASP A 190 -11.56 18.43 8.08
C ASP A 190 -10.17 18.17 8.68
N LEU A 191 -10.03 18.27 10.01
CA LEU A 191 -8.78 17.93 10.71
C LEU A 191 -8.40 16.47 10.46
N ARG A 192 -9.32 15.52 10.69
CA ARG A 192 -9.08 14.09 10.49
C ARG A 192 -8.84 13.74 9.02
N THR A 193 -9.48 14.43 8.09
CA THR A 193 -9.23 14.27 6.65
C THR A 193 -7.80 14.67 6.27
N ASN A 194 -7.26 15.72 6.88
CA ASN A 194 -5.88 16.15 6.64
C ASN A 194 -4.85 15.18 7.25
N GLU A 195 -5.17 14.60 8.39
CA GLU A 195 -4.33 13.60 9.09
C GLU A 195 -4.55 12.16 8.58
N LEU A 196 -5.53 11.92 7.71
CA LEU A 196 -6.02 10.58 7.35
C LEU A 196 -4.93 9.65 6.82
N PHE A 197 -3.95 10.18 6.09
CA PHE A 197 -2.84 9.35 5.60
C PHE A 197 -2.00 8.78 6.75
N ASP A 198 -1.74 9.59 7.77
CA ASP A 198 -0.95 9.18 8.94
C ASP A 198 -1.78 8.29 9.89
N ILE A 199 -3.09 8.58 10.03
CA ILE A 199 -4.05 7.70 10.72
C ILE A 199 -4.02 6.29 10.11
N ILE A 200 -3.99 6.16 8.78
CA ILE A 200 -3.97 4.84 8.13
C ILE A 200 -2.64 4.10 8.35
N ILE A 201 -1.52 4.83 8.47
CA ILE A 201 -0.22 4.22 8.79
C ILE A 201 -0.22 3.64 10.20
N ASP A 202 -0.84 4.35 11.15
CA ASP A 202 -0.88 4.00 12.58
C ASP A 202 -1.99 2.97 12.92
N PHE A 203 -2.67 2.44 11.91
CA PHE A 203 -3.66 1.37 12.10
C PHE A 203 -2.96 0.06 12.51
N PRO A 204 -3.41 -0.65 13.56
CA PRO A 204 -4.76 -0.65 14.14
C PRO A 204 -5.03 0.28 15.32
N ASP A 205 -4.02 0.91 15.91
CA ASP A 205 -4.16 1.72 17.13
C ASP A 205 -5.03 2.97 16.90
N SER A 206 -4.99 3.51 15.68
CA SER A 206 -5.78 4.66 15.24
C SER A 206 -7.27 4.39 14.93
N LYS A 207 -7.78 3.18 15.21
CA LYS A 207 -9.18 2.79 14.94
C LYS A 207 -10.23 3.76 15.53
N PRO A 208 -10.10 4.27 16.78
CA PRO A 208 -11.07 5.21 17.35
C PRO A 208 -11.27 6.48 16.51
N ALA A 209 -10.20 7.03 15.94
CA ALA A 209 -10.29 8.21 15.07
C ALA A 209 -11.08 7.95 13.78
N LEU A 210 -11.05 6.72 13.25
CA LEU A 210 -11.83 6.32 12.08
C LEU A 210 -13.32 6.19 12.40
N GLU A 211 -13.66 5.73 13.61
CA GLU A 211 -15.04 5.67 14.11
C GLU A 211 -15.61 7.09 14.30
N ASP A 212 -14.85 8.02 14.88
CA ASP A 212 -15.28 9.42 14.97
C ASP A 212 -15.47 10.05 13.57
N LEU A 213 -14.55 9.77 12.63
CA LEU A 213 -14.64 10.28 11.27
C LEU A 213 -15.90 9.74 10.55
N LYS A 214 -16.23 8.46 10.75
CA LYS A 214 -17.47 7.85 10.25
C LYS A 214 -18.69 8.62 10.75
N ASP A 215 -18.77 8.87 12.04
CA ASP A 215 -19.90 9.57 12.66
C ASP A 215 -20.01 11.02 12.18
N CYS A 216 -18.87 11.70 11.96
CA CYS A 216 -18.86 13.04 11.40
C CYS A 216 -19.35 13.07 9.94
N LEU A 217 -18.93 12.11 9.11
CA LEU A 217 -19.31 12.03 7.70
C LEU A 217 -20.79 11.70 7.47
N GLN A 218 -21.48 11.10 8.44
CA GLN A 218 -22.94 10.94 8.38
C GLN A 218 -23.69 12.27 8.49
N ARG A 219 -23.06 13.29 9.08
CA ARG A 219 -23.68 14.59 9.36
C ARG A 219 -23.18 15.71 8.45
N VAL A 220 -22.02 15.51 7.84
CA VAL A 220 -21.33 16.52 7.02
C VAL A 220 -21.09 15.98 5.61
N ASP A 221 -21.41 16.79 4.60
CA ASP A 221 -21.16 16.47 3.19
C ASP A 221 -19.70 16.76 2.79
N GLN A 222 -18.77 15.93 3.28
CA GLN A 222 -17.32 16.07 3.05
C GLN A 222 -16.64 14.84 2.42
N ARG A 223 -17.43 13.86 1.99
CA ARG A 223 -16.94 12.63 1.36
C ARG A 223 -16.07 12.90 0.13
N SER A 224 -16.43 13.90 -0.69
CA SER A 224 -15.66 14.29 -1.88
C SER A 224 -14.31 14.93 -1.54
N HIS A 225 -14.27 15.80 -0.53
CA HIS A 225 -13.06 16.44 -0.02
C HIS A 225 -12.08 15.39 0.54
N LEU A 226 -12.59 14.41 1.29
CA LEU A 226 -11.80 13.29 1.81
C LEU A 226 -11.10 12.52 0.69
N VAL A 227 -11.83 12.15 -0.36
CA VAL A 227 -11.26 11.44 -1.51
C VAL A 227 -10.16 12.26 -2.18
N GLN A 228 -10.38 13.57 -2.39
CA GLN A 228 -9.40 14.44 -3.04
C GLN A 228 -8.13 14.59 -2.19
N SER A 229 -8.28 14.83 -0.88
CA SER A 229 -7.17 14.98 0.06
C SER A 229 -6.33 13.70 0.14
N LEU A 230 -6.99 12.54 0.33
CA LEU A 230 -6.30 11.26 0.43
C LEU A 230 -5.60 10.88 -0.88
N ARG A 231 -6.23 11.11 -2.05
CA ARG A 231 -5.58 10.89 -3.36
C ARG A 231 -4.35 11.77 -3.54
N LYS A 232 -4.41 13.03 -3.11
CA LYS A 232 -3.28 13.97 -3.16
C LYS A 232 -2.13 13.47 -2.27
N SER A 233 -2.43 13.04 -1.05
CA SER A 233 -1.44 12.46 -0.13
C SER A 233 -0.82 11.18 -0.66
N ASN A 234 -1.61 10.25 -1.19
CA ASN A 234 -1.12 9.00 -1.79
C ASN A 234 -0.20 9.27 -2.99
N ARG A 235 -0.55 10.20 -3.87
CA ARG A 235 0.31 10.58 -5.02
C ARG A 235 1.65 11.17 -4.57
N ARG A 236 1.66 11.96 -3.50
CA ARG A 236 2.87 12.64 -3.02
C ARG A 236 3.79 11.72 -2.22
N ARG A 237 3.23 10.83 -1.38
CA ARG A 237 3.97 10.09 -0.35
C ARG A 237 4.11 8.58 -0.62
N LEU A 238 3.25 7.99 -1.45
CA LEU A 238 3.20 6.53 -1.65
C LEU A 238 3.48 6.14 -3.11
N LEU A 239 2.85 6.82 -4.06
CA LEU A 239 2.88 6.46 -5.48
C LEU A 239 4.06 7.11 -6.22
N HIS A 240 5.28 6.85 -5.75
CA HIS A 240 6.50 7.33 -6.39
C HIS A 240 7.49 6.18 -6.63
N PRO A 241 8.38 6.29 -7.64
CA PRO A 241 9.30 5.20 -8.01
C PRO A 241 10.22 4.72 -6.88
N GLY A 242 10.56 5.59 -5.91
CA GLY A 242 11.40 5.21 -4.76
C GLY A 242 10.71 4.39 -3.67
N ALA A 243 9.39 4.18 -3.74
CA ALA A 243 8.68 3.35 -2.77
C ALA A 243 8.76 1.87 -3.18
N ASP A 244 9.07 0.99 -2.24
CA ASP A 244 9.05 -0.45 -2.48
C ASP A 244 7.61 -0.95 -2.74
N THR A 245 7.46 -1.90 -3.66
CA THR A 245 6.17 -2.48 -4.05
C THR A 245 5.49 -3.13 -2.86
N LYS A 246 6.26 -3.77 -1.96
CA LYS A 246 5.75 -4.33 -0.70
C LYS A 246 5.16 -3.28 0.23
N LEU A 247 5.81 -2.12 0.37
CA LEU A 247 5.29 -1.00 1.16
C LEU A 247 3.98 -0.45 0.58
N ILE A 248 3.87 -0.37 -0.74
CA ILE A 248 2.64 0.09 -1.39
C ILE A 248 1.49 -0.89 -1.13
N LEU A 249 1.76 -2.19 -1.22
CA LEU A 249 0.76 -3.23 -0.96
C LEU A 249 0.30 -3.25 0.50
N THR A 250 1.23 -3.21 1.47
CA THR A 250 0.90 -3.13 2.91
C THR A 250 0.06 -1.89 3.21
N GLN A 251 0.45 -0.71 2.72
CA GLN A 251 -0.33 0.50 2.90
C GLN A 251 -1.70 0.39 2.20
N TYR A 252 -1.79 -0.22 1.02
CA TYR A 252 -3.06 -0.41 0.32
C TYR A 252 -4.01 -1.32 1.11
N VAL A 253 -3.49 -2.37 1.74
CA VAL A 253 -4.26 -3.21 2.68
C VAL A 253 -4.77 -2.40 3.86
N SER A 254 -3.93 -1.58 4.49
CA SER A 254 -4.37 -0.68 5.57
C SER A 254 -5.42 0.32 5.10
N ILE A 255 -5.29 0.89 3.89
CA ILE A 255 -6.30 1.76 3.28
C ILE A 255 -7.63 1.02 3.12
N ILE A 256 -7.63 -0.23 2.64
CA ILE A 256 -8.83 -1.06 2.51
C ILE A 256 -9.49 -1.26 3.88
N ARG A 257 -8.72 -1.65 4.89
CA ARG A 257 -9.24 -1.88 6.25
C ARG A 257 -9.83 -0.61 6.87
N CYS A 258 -9.10 0.50 6.79
CA CYS A 258 -9.54 1.77 7.37
C CYS A 258 -10.79 2.32 6.67
N LEU A 259 -10.82 2.32 5.33
CA LEU A 259 -11.97 2.86 4.59
C LEU A 259 -13.22 1.99 4.72
N ARG A 260 -13.10 0.68 5.02
CA ARG A 260 -14.25 -0.17 5.35
C ARG A 260 -14.90 0.19 6.69
N ILE A 261 -14.11 0.69 7.65
CA ILE A 261 -14.65 1.18 8.92
C ILE A 261 -15.44 2.47 8.69
N VAL A 262 -14.87 3.39 7.92
CA VAL A 262 -15.46 4.70 7.62
C VAL A 262 -16.69 4.59 6.70
N ASP A 263 -16.62 3.72 5.69
CA ASP A 263 -17.66 3.55 4.68
C ASP A 263 -17.87 2.05 4.38
N PRO A 264 -18.76 1.37 5.13
CA PRO A 264 -19.01 -0.07 4.98
C PRO A 264 -19.46 -0.47 3.57
N GLN A 265 -20.14 0.43 2.86
CA GLN A 265 -20.56 0.23 1.47
C GLN A 265 -19.37 0.20 0.49
N GLY A 266 -18.22 0.80 0.83
CA GLY A 266 -17.00 0.74 0.02
C GLY A 266 -16.91 1.73 -1.15
N VAL A 267 -17.83 2.70 -1.24
CA VAL A 267 -17.83 3.75 -2.28
C VAL A 267 -16.59 4.63 -2.19
N LEU A 268 -16.18 5.02 -0.98
CA LEU A 268 -14.94 5.79 -0.76
C LEU A 268 -13.70 5.01 -1.22
N LEU A 269 -13.64 3.73 -0.85
CA LEU A 269 -12.55 2.84 -1.25
C LEU A 269 -12.44 2.73 -2.76
N PHE A 270 -13.56 2.56 -3.47
CA PHE A 270 -13.57 2.49 -4.93
C PHE A 270 -12.95 3.73 -5.58
N LYS A 271 -13.31 4.93 -5.11
CA LYS A 271 -12.80 6.21 -5.64
C LYS A 271 -11.32 6.45 -5.32
N VAL A 272 -10.85 6.02 -4.15
CA VAL A 272 -9.45 6.22 -3.70
C VAL A 272 -8.51 5.15 -4.27
N ALA A 273 -9.00 3.93 -4.46
CA ALA A 273 -8.19 2.79 -4.90
C ALA A 273 -7.72 2.90 -6.35
N ASP A 274 -8.52 3.49 -7.24
CA ASP A 274 -8.27 3.50 -8.68
C ASP A 274 -6.85 3.99 -9.09
N PRO A 275 -6.32 5.13 -8.59
CA PRO A 275 -4.94 5.53 -8.83
C PRO A 275 -3.88 4.53 -8.32
N ILE A 276 -4.13 3.89 -7.18
CA ILE A 276 -3.21 2.92 -6.58
C ILE A 276 -3.19 1.65 -7.45
N ARG A 277 -4.36 1.18 -7.88
CA ARG A 277 -4.51 0.01 -8.76
C ARG A 277 -3.81 0.20 -10.10
N ARG A 278 -3.98 1.36 -10.73
CA ARG A 278 -3.26 1.67 -11.99
C ARG A 278 -1.74 1.62 -11.78
N TYR A 279 -1.26 2.26 -10.71
CA TYR A 279 0.17 2.29 -10.40
C TYR A 279 0.75 0.89 -10.12
N LEU A 280 0.03 0.05 -9.38
CA LEU A 280 0.42 -1.33 -9.10
C LEU A 280 0.40 -2.21 -10.36
N ARG A 281 -0.53 -1.98 -11.29
CA ARG A 281 -0.62 -2.70 -12.56
C ARG A 281 0.57 -2.41 -13.48
N ASP A 282 1.04 -1.17 -13.49
CA ASP A 282 2.20 -0.75 -14.28
C ASP A 282 3.52 -1.34 -13.74
N ARG A 283 3.54 -1.73 -12.46
CA ARG A 283 4.72 -2.34 -11.83
C ARG A 283 4.83 -3.83 -12.16
N PRO A 284 5.98 -4.29 -12.68
CA PRO A 284 6.18 -5.67 -13.13
C PRO A 284 6.24 -6.71 -12.01
N ASP A 285 6.68 -6.30 -10.83
CA ASP A 285 6.99 -7.13 -9.65
C ASP A 285 5.80 -7.32 -8.70
N THR A 286 4.73 -6.54 -8.89
CA THR A 286 3.53 -6.54 -8.02
C THR A 286 2.94 -7.93 -7.83
N ILE A 287 2.72 -8.69 -8.93
CA ILE A 287 2.11 -10.02 -8.85
C ILE A 287 2.97 -10.94 -7.99
N ARG A 288 4.30 -10.91 -8.19
CA ARG A 288 5.24 -11.72 -7.43
C ARG A 288 5.20 -11.37 -5.94
N CYS A 289 5.13 -10.09 -5.59
CA CYS A 289 5.00 -9.65 -4.20
C CYS A 289 3.67 -10.11 -3.56
N ILE A 290 2.55 -10.01 -4.29
CA ILE A 290 1.24 -10.47 -3.80
C ILE A 290 1.26 -11.98 -3.56
N VAL A 291 1.75 -12.76 -4.53
CA VAL A 291 1.84 -14.23 -4.44
C VAL A 291 2.80 -14.64 -3.33
N ALA A 292 3.95 -13.97 -3.20
CA ALA A 292 4.91 -14.24 -2.13
C ALA A 292 4.32 -14.00 -0.73
N SER A 293 3.53 -12.94 -0.55
CA SER A 293 2.84 -12.70 0.71
C SER A 293 1.72 -13.72 0.97
N LEU A 294 0.99 -14.14 -0.06
CA LEU A 294 -0.09 -15.13 0.06
C LEU A 294 0.44 -16.54 0.43
N VAL A 295 1.66 -16.87 -0.01
CA VAL A 295 2.37 -18.13 0.30
C VAL A 295 3.32 -17.96 1.49
N GLY A 296 3.45 -16.74 2.03
CA GLY A 296 4.50 -16.31 2.95
C GLY A 296 4.57 -17.07 4.27
N ASP A 297 5.71 -16.94 4.94
CA ASP A 297 6.00 -17.60 6.21
C ASP A 297 5.22 -16.92 7.33
N GLY A 298 4.22 -17.61 7.87
CA GLY A 298 3.41 -17.16 9.02
C GLY A 298 4.22 -16.79 10.28
N GLU A 299 5.53 -17.06 10.29
CA GLU A 299 6.45 -16.72 11.39
C GLU A 299 7.03 -15.30 11.31
N SER A 300 7.04 -14.65 10.13
CA SER A 300 7.68 -13.33 9.97
C SER A 300 6.75 -12.12 10.20
N GLY A 301 5.47 -12.35 10.52
CA GLY A 301 4.48 -11.26 10.63
C GLY A 301 4.23 -10.51 9.31
N ASP A 302 4.68 -11.07 8.19
CA ASP A 302 4.72 -10.45 6.86
C ASP A 302 3.52 -10.79 5.97
N SER A 303 2.50 -11.43 6.56
CA SER A 303 1.26 -11.72 5.86
C SER A 303 0.47 -10.43 5.67
N LEU A 304 0.20 -10.07 4.41
CA LEU A 304 -0.69 -8.97 4.03
C LEU A 304 -2.15 -9.22 4.45
N VAL A 305 -2.45 -10.40 5.00
CA VAL A 305 -3.80 -10.90 5.24
C VAL A 305 -3.83 -11.50 6.64
N ASP A 306 -4.86 -11.14 7.40
CA ASP A 306 -5.06 -11.70 8.73
C ASP A 306 -5.42 -13.18 8.58
N GLU A 307 -4.75 -14.06 9.34
CA GLU A 307 -5.04 -15.51 9.32
C GLU A 307 -6.47 -15.80 9.77
N ASN A 308 -7.14 -14.84 10.44
CA ASN A 308 -8.50 -14.95 10.93
C ASN A 308 -9.58 -14.55 9.90
N GLU A 309 -9.23 -14.04 8.71
CA GLU A 309 -10.23 -13.74 7.66
C GLU A 309 -10.80 -15.05 7.09
N PRO A 310 -12.15 -15.20 7.01
CA PRO A 310 -12.76 -16.40 6.43
C PRO A 310 -12.35 -16.54 4.96
N ILE A 311 -11.79 -17.69 4.60
CA ILE A 311 -11.32 -17.95 3.24
C ILE A 311 -12.53 -18.14 2.32
N GLN A 312 -12.82 -17.14 1.47
CA GLN A 312 -13.91 -17.23 0.50
C GLN A 312 -13.41 -17.57 -0.92
N PRO A 313 -14.18 -18.33 -1.72
CA PRO A 313 -13.86 -18.60 -3.12
C PRO A 313 -13.91 -17.31 -3.96
N LEU A 314 -12.90 -17.09 -4.81
CA LEU A 314 -12.85 -15.95 -5.74
C LEU A 314 -13.92 -16.04 -6.85
N GLN A 315 -14.44 -17.24 -7.10
CA GLN A 315 -15.31 -17.58 -8.24
C GLN A 315 -16.77 -17.87 -7.85
N GLN A 316 -17.28 -17.31 -6.74
CA GLN A 316 -18.73 -17.29 -6.61
C GLN A 316 -19.27 -16.35 -7.69
N ALA A 317 -19.85 -16.93 -8.76
CA ALA A 317 -20.73 -16.19 -9.65
C ALA A 317 -21.77 -15.53 -8.75
N GLN A 318 -21.62 -14.22 -8.55
CA GLN A 318 -22.54 -13.43 -7.75
C GLN A 318 -23.84 -13.35 -8.55
N PHE A 319 -24.69 -14.34 -8.38
CA PHE A 319 -26.09 -14.18 -8.69
C PHE A 319 -26.61 -13.13 -7.71
N ASP A 320 -27.12 -12.04 -8.24
CA ASP A 320 -27.90 -11.08 -7.47
C ASP A 320 -29.03 -11.87 -6.82
N ASP A 321 -28.94 -12.04 -5.51
CA ASP A 321 -30.01 -12.68 -4.75
C ASP A 321 -31.15 -11.66 -4.65
N TYR A 322 -32.02 -11.67 -5.67
CA TYR A 322 -33.22 -10.81 -5.73
C TYR A 322 -34.19 -11.06 -4.56
N THR A 323 -33.91 -12.04 -3.69
CA THR A 323 -34.68 -12.33 -2.47
C THR A 323 -34.03 -11.83 -1.18
N ASP A 324 -32.88 -11.15 -1.25
CA ASP A 324 -32.19 -10.62 -0.07
C ASP A 324 -32.99 -9.48 0.61
N HIS A 325 -33.53 -9.77 1.79
CA HIS A 325 -34.25 -8.80 2.62
C HIS A 325 -33.37 -7.70 3.22
N LYS A 326 -32.03 -7.81 3.13
CA LYS A 326 -31.05 -6.82 3.59
C LYS A 326 -30.45 -5.99 2.45
N TRP A 327 -30.98 -6.13 1.24
CA TRP A 327 -30.53 -5.34 0.10
C TRP A 327 -30.83 -3.85 0.32
N GLU A 328 -29.82 -3.00 0.18
CA GLU A 328 -29.93 -1.55 0.20
C GLU A 328 -29.55 -1.00 -1.18
N PRO A 329 -30.27 0.01 -1.69
CA PRO A 329 -29.92 0.64 -2.96
C PRO A 329 -28.57 1.36 -2.87
N GLU A 330 -27.90 1.48 -4.02
CA GLU A 330 -26.60 2.13 -4.09
C GLU A 330 -26.69 3.61 -3.70
N PRO A 331 -25.73 4.13 -2.92
CA PRO A 331 -25.66 5.54 -2.58
C PRO A 331 -25.57 6.43 -3.83
N ILE A 332 -26.14 7.64 -3.76
CA ILE A 332 -26.12 8.62 -4.87
C ILE A 332 -24.71 9.01 -5.34
N ASP A 333 -23.69 8.82 -4.49
CA ASP A 333 -22.31 9.13 -4.80
C ASP A 333 -21.56 7.94 -5.42
N ALA A 334 -22.19 6.78 -5.58
CA ALA A 334 -21.67 5.66 -6.32
C ALA A 334 -21.47 6.03 -7.80
N GLY A 335 -20.31 5.68 -8.36
CA GLY A 335 -20.08 5.84 -9.80
C GLY A 335 -20.86 4.79 -10.61
N PRO A 336 -21.06 4.97 -11.92
CA PRO A 336 -21.77 4.01 -12.76
C PRO A 336 -21.10 2.62 -12.83
N GLU A 337 -19.80 2.55 -12.53
CA GLU A 337 -18.99 1.33 -12.47
C GLU A 337 -18.95 0.70 -11.08
N PHE A 338 -19.51 1.37 -10.07
CA PHE A 338 -19.62 0.82 -8.73
C PHE A 338 -20.76 -0.20 -8.72
N ARG A 339 -20.53 -1.33 -8.07
CA ARG A 339 -21.58 -2.26 -7.71
C ARG A 339 -21.46 -2.55 -6.22
N THR A 340 -22.58 -2.50 -5.49
CA THR A 340 -22.65 -2.97 -4.11
C THR A 340 -22.48 -4.49 -4.07
N ASN A 341 -21.25 -4.96 -4.25
CA ASN A 341 -20.93 -6.36 -4.02
C ASN A 341 -20.64 -6.55 -2.53
N LYS A 342 -21.05 -7.69 -1.98
CA LYS A 342 -20.70 -8.15 -0.62
C LYS A 342 -19.21 -7.87 -0.33
N PRO A 343 -18.85 -7.52 0.92
CA PRO A 343 -17.49 -7.15 1.28
C PRO A 343 -16.52 -8.23 0.79
N SER A 344 -15.81 -7.93 -0.29
CA SER A 344 -14.94 -8.88 -0.96
C SER A 344 -13.65 -9.00 -0.13
N ASP A 345 -13.13 -10.20 0.11
CA ASP A 345 -11.90 -10.36 0.90
C ASP A 345 -10.77 -9.45 0.37
N ILE A 346 -9.84 -9.04 1.22
CA ILE A 346 -8.71 -8.16 0.83
C ILE A 346 -7.96 -8.78 -0.37
N ILE A 347 -7.74 -10.09 -0.35
CA ILE A 347 -7.11 -10.84 -1.44
C ILE A 347 -7.92 -10.75 -2.73
N SER A 348 -9.24 -10.88 -2.68
CA SER A 348 -10.09 -10.74 -3.86
C SER A 348 -9.98 -9.32 -4.45
N THR A 349 -9.87 -8.30 -3.59
CA THR A 349 -9.64 -6.92 -4.01
C THR A 349 -8.26 -6.75 -4.67
N LEU A 350 -7.21 -7.39 -4.14
CA LEU A 350 -5.87 -7.37 -4.74
C LEU A 350 -5.81 -8.10 -6.08
N ILE A 351 -6.50 -9.23 -6.21
CA ILE A 351 -6.55 -10.01 -7.46
C ILE A 351 -7.37 -9.26 -8.52
N SER A 352 -8.45 -8.58 -8.13
CA SER A 352 -9.29 -7.76 -9.03
C SER A 352 -8.56 -6.61 -9.73
N ILE A 353 -7.33 -6.29 -9.31
CA ILE A 353 -6.49 -5.28 -10.00
C ILE A 353 -6.16 -5.74 -11.43
N TYR A 354 -6.13 -7.05 -11.67
CA TYR A 354 -5.81 -7.67 -12.94
C TYR A 354 -7.01 -8.43 -13.51
N ASP A 355 -7.18 -8.35 -14.84
CA ASP A 355 -8.32 -8.96 -15.53
C ASP A 355 -8.20 -10.48 -15.67
N SER A 356 -6.99 -11.04 -15.53
CA SER A 356 -6.74 -12.48 -15.68
C SER A 356 -6.09 -13.09 -14.45
N GLN A 357 -6.74 -14.13 -13.92
CA GLN A 357 -6.22 -14.96 -12.84
C GLN A 357 -5.05 -15.86 -13.29
N GLU A 358 -4.88 -16.09 -14.60
CA GLU A 358 -3.83 -16.97 -15.14
C GLU A 358 -2.43 -16.46 -14.84
N LEU A 359 -2.24 -15.13 -14.79
CA LEU A 359 -0.95 -14.53 -14.46
C LEU A 359 -0.53 -14.83 -13.03
N PHE A 360 -1.49 -14.80 -12.09
CA PHE A 360 -1.25 -15.18 -10.69
C PHE A 360 -0.89 -16.66 -10.57
N VAL A 361 -1.61 -17.53 -11.28
CA VAL A 361 -1.35 -18.98 -11.26
C VAL A 361 0.04 -19.31 -11.82
N LYS A 362 0.45 -18.67 -12.93
CA LYS A 362 1.80 -18.88 -13.50
C LYS A 362 2.90 -18.40 -12.56
N GLU A 363 2.75 -17.23 -11.95
CA GLU A 363 3.75 -16.73 -10.99
C GLU A 363 3.79 -17.60 -9.72
N LEU A 364 2.63 -18.08 -9.26
CA LEU A 364 2.53 -19.05 -8.16
C LEU A 364 3.25 -20.36 -8.48
N GLN A 365 3.11 -20.88 -9.71
CA GLN A 365 3.84 -22.09 -10.14
C GLN A 365 5.36 -21.85 -10.09
N VAL A 366 5.84 -20.70 -10.56
CA VAL A 366 7.27 -20.34 -10.52
C VAL A 366 7.77 -20.22 -9.08
N LEU A 367 7.03 -19.52 -8.21
CA LEU A 367 7.41 -19.37 -6.81
C LEU A 367 7.40 -20.70 -6.07
N LEU A 368 6.38 -21.52 -6.28
CA LEU A 368 6.28 -22.84 -5.69
C LEU A 368 7.43 -23.74 -6.16
N ALA A 369 7.76 -23.72 -7.46
CA ALA A 369 8.89 -24.48 -7.99
C ALA A 369 10.21 -24.10 -7.30
N GLN A 370 10.47 -22.80 -7.13
CA GLN A 370 11.64 -22.29 -6.42
C GLN A 370 11.68 -22.78 -4.97
N ARG A 371 10.57 -22.69 -4.25
CA ARG A 371 10.48 -23.12 -2.85
C ARG A 371 10.64 -24.64 -2.69
N LEU A 372 9.96 -25.43 -3.52
CA LEU A 372 10.03 -26.89 -3.44
C LEU A 372 11.44 -27.43 -3.73
N LEU A 373 12.16 -26.82 -4.67
CA LEU A 373 13.54 -27.19 -4.98
C LEU A 373 14.54 -26.74 -3.92
N ALA A 374 14.24 -25.68 -3.17
CA ALA A 374 15.09 -25.20 -2.07
C ALA A 374 14.95 -26.05 -0.79
N ILE A 375 13.84 -26.76 -0.60
CA ILE A 375 13.61 -27.58 0.60
C ILE A 375 14.49 -28.83 0.55
N LYS A 376 15.52 -28.86 1.42
CA LYS A 376 16.42 -30.02 1.59
C LYS A 376 15.87 -31.07 2.58
N ASP A 377 15.06 -30.64 3.55
CA ASP A 377 14.61 -31.49 4.67
C ASP A 377 13.44 -32.43 4.31
N GLY A 378 12.87 -32.28 3.12
CA GLY A 378 11.75 -33.09 2.62
C GLY A 378 10.47 -32.98 3.47
N ASN A 379 10.32 -31.87 4.21
CA ASN A 379 9.09 -31.46 4.87
C ASN A 379 8.33 -30.50 3.95
N PHE A 380 7.21 -30.96 3.40
CA PHE A 380 6.37 -30.19 2.48
C PHE A 380 4.99 -29.85 3.08
N ASP A 381 4.82 -30.01 4.40
CA ASP A 381 3.51 -29.85 5.07
C ASP A 381 3.00 -28.41 4.98
N ARG A 382 3.93 -27.44 5.03
CA ARG A 382 3.60 -26.01 4.90
C ARG A 382 3.12 -25.68 3.49
N GLU A 383 3.86 -26.10 2.48
CA GLU A 383 3.52 -25.88 1.07
C GLU A 383 2.21 -26.61 0.70
N ARG A 384 1.95 -27.77 1.31
CA ARG A 384 0.68 -28.51 1.19
C ARG A 384 -0.50 -27.71 1.76
N ARG A 385 -0.37 -27.20 2.99
CA ARG A 385 -1.40 -26.36 3.62
C ARG A 385 -1.68 -25.10 2.79
N ASN A 386 -0.63 -24.44 2.31
CA ASN A 386 -0.76 -23.24 1.48
C ASN A 386 -1.52 -23.54 0.18
N ILE A 387 -1.24 -24.66 -0.48
CA ILE A 387 -1.99 -25.08 -1.67
C ILE A 387 -3.45 -25.37 -1.36
N GLU A 388 -3.77 -26.02 -0.24
CA GLU A 388 -5.16 -26.27 0.17
C GLU A 388 -5.94 -24.96 0.37
N ILE A 389 -5.34 -23.96 1.03
CA ILE A 389 -5.94 -22.61 1.16
C ILE A 389 -6.17 -21.98 -0.22
N LEU A 390 -5.18 -22.09 -1.11
CA LEU A 390 -5.28 -21.55 -2.46
C LEU A 390 -6.32 -22.26 -3.31
N LYS A 391 -6.54 -23.57 -3.13
CA LYS A 391 -7.60 -24.33 -3.83
C LYS A 391 -8.98 -23.80 -3.51
N ILE A 392 -9.22 -23.44 -2.25
CA ILE A 392 -10.49 -22.83 -1.84
C ILE A 392 -10.70 -21.50 -2.58
N ARG A 393 -9.63 -20.71 -2.76
CA ARG A 393 -9.70 -19.38 -3.39
C ARG A 393 -9.81 -19.45 -4.92
N PHE A 394 -8.88 -20.13 -5.59
CA PHE A 394 -8.75 -20.15 -7.06
C PHE A 394 -9.48 -21.30 -7.75
N GLY A 395 -9.95 -22.30 -6.98
CA GLY A 395 -10.52 -23.53 -7.51
C GLY A 395 -9.47 -24.59 -7.83
N GLU A 396 -9.92 -25.84 -7.89
CA GLU A 396 -9.06 -27.02 -8.06
C GLU A 396 -8.41 -27.09 -9.46
N ALA A 397 -9.16 -26.76 -10.51
CA ALA A 397 -8.66 -26.82 -11.89
C ALA A 397 -7.45 -25.90 -12.14
N ALA A 398 -7.44 -24.71 -11.52
CA ALA A 398 -6.34 -23.75 -11.68
C ALA A 398 -5.04 -24.21 -10.99
N LEU A 399 -5.14 -25.01 -9.93
CA LEU A 399 -4.00 -25.45 -9.12
C LEU A 399 -3.56 -26.88 -9.38
N GLN A 400 -4.19 -27.58 -10.32
CA GLN A 400 -3.84 -28.96 -10.69
C GLN A 400 -2.34 -29.12 -10.96
N VAL A 401 -1.70 -28.17 -11.63
CA VAL A 401 -0.26 -28.19 -11.93
C VAL A 401 0.57 -28.14 -10.64
N CYS A 402 0.24 -27.24 -9.71
CA CYS A 402 0.91 -27.13 -8.41
C CYS A 402 0.76 -28.40 -7.56
N GLU A 403 -0.38 -29.07 -7.64
CA GLU A 403 -0.59 -30.37 -6.97
C GLU A 403 0.27 -31.48 -7.55
N VAL A 404 0.40 -31.53 -8.87
CA VAL A 404 1.29 -32.49 -9.52
C VAL A 404 2.74 -32.23 -9.10
N MET A 405 3.16 -30.96 -8.98
CA MET A 405 4.50 -30.62 -8.46
C MET A 405 4.73 -31.13 -7.03
N LEU A 406 3.77 -30.96 -6.12
CA LEU A 406 3.86 -31.52 -4.75
C LEU A 406 3.89 -33.05 -4.75
N LYS A 407 3.08 -33.67 -5.60
CA LYS A 407 3.06 -35.11 -5.76
C LYS A 407 4.39 -35.63 -6.28
N ASP A 408 5.00 -34.95 -7.25
CA ASP A 408 6.33 -35.28 -7.77
C ASP A 408 7.39 -35.28 -6.65
N MET A 409 7.37 -34.30 -5.73
CA MET A 409 8.30 -34.29 -4.58
C MET A 409 8.12 -35.51 -3.67
N THR A 410 6.86 -35.87 -3.39
CA THR A 410 6.54 -37.03 -2.55
C THR A 410 6.91 -38.35 -3.24
N ASP A 411 6.57 -38.48 -4.51
CA ASP A 411 6.88 -39.65 -5.35
C ASP A 411 8.38 -39.78 -5.60
N SER A 412 9.11 -38.65 -5.68
CA SER A 412 10.58 -38.62 -5.76
C SER A 412 11.20 -39.23 -4.52
N LYS A 413 10.80 -38.77 -3.31
CA LYS A 413 11.30 -39.31 -2.03
C LYS A 413 11.04 -40.80 -1.92
N ARG A 414 9.84 -41.25 -2.30
CA ARG A 414 9.49 -42.67 -2.32
C ARG A 414 10.33 -43.47 -3.33
N THR A 415 10.59 -42.90 -4.50
CA THR A 415 11.38 -43.56 -5.56
C THR A 415 12.84 -43.68 -5.13
N ASP A 416 13.42 -42.62 -4.58
CA ASP A 416 14.79 -42.61 -4.05
C ASP A 416 14.97 -43.63 -2.93
N GLN A 417 14.06 -43.65 -1.93
CA GLN A 417 14.08 -44.65 -0.86
C GLN A 417 14.04 -46.09 -1.37
N HIS A 418 13.28 -46.36 -2.43
CA HIS A 418 13.20 -47.69 -3.02
C HIS A 418 14.50 -48.08 -3.73
N ILE A 419 15.08 -47.18 -4.52
CA ILE A 419 16.35 -47.43 -5.23
C ILE A 419 17.48 -47.63 -4.22
N GLN A 420 17.55 -46.79 -3.19
CA GLN A 420 18.53 -46.87 -2.12
C GLN A 420 18.44 -48.16 -1.31
N ALA A 421 17.24 -48.75 -1.18
CA ALA A 421 17.04 -50.04 -0.52
C ALA A 421 17.57 -51.22 -1.36
N GLN A 422 17.60 -51.09 -2.70
CA GLN A 422 18.13 -52.13 -3.59
C GLN A 422 19.65 -52.01 -3.74
N LYS A 423 20.13 -50.81 -4.05
CA LYS A 423 21.54 -50.50 -4.20
C LYS A 423 21.82 -49.16 -3.53
N ARG A 424 22.60 -49.20 -2.44
CA ARG A 424 23.05 -47.96 -1.79
C ARG A 424 23.89 -47.15 -2.76
N SER A 425 23.51 -45.89 -2.93
CA SER A 425 24.19 -44.89 -3.74
C SER A 425 24.36 -43.63 -2.87
N ASP A 426 25.45 -42.91 -3.05
CA ASP A 426 25.69 -41.65 -2.31
C ASP A 426 24.91 -40.45 -2.89
N MET A 427 24.12 -40.68 -3.95
CA MET A 427 23.31 -39.68 -4.62
C MET A 427 21.84 -39.78 -4.22
N HIS A 428 21.25 -38.64 -3.83
CA HIS A 428 19.82 -38.47 -3.56
C HIS A 428 19.21 -37.46 -4.55
N PRO A 429 18.66 -37.90 -5.69
CA PRO A 429 18.14 -36.99 -6.70
C PRO A 429 16.67 -36.66 -6.50
N THR A 430 16.32 -35.40 -6.78
CA THR A 430 14.91 -34.95 -6.87
C THR A 430 14.40 -35.17 -8.29
N VAL A 431 13.46 -36.09 -8.46
CA VAL A 431 12.84 -36.46 -9.74
C VAL A 431 11.56 -35.65 -9.95
N ILE A 432 11.54 -34.84 -11.00
CA ILE A 432 10.40 -33.98 -11.36
C ILE A 432 9.85 -34.27 -12.74
N SER A 433 8.57 -33.99 -12.95
CA SER A 433 7.93 -34.12 -14.27
C SER A 433 8.26 -32.92 -15.16
N ARG A 434 8.59 -33.17 -16.44
CA ARG A 434 9.00 -32.11 -17.39
C ARG A 434 7.88 -31.13 -17.74
N HIS A 435 6.64 -31.60 -17.83
CA HIS A 435 5.53 -30.82 -18.39
C HIS A 435 4.76 -30.00 -17.36
N PHE A 436 4.83 -30.37 -16.08
CA PHE A 436 4.09 -29.69 -15.01
C PHE A 436 4.96 -28.71 -14.22
N TRP A 437 6.27 -28.70 -14.46
CA TRP A 437 7.18 -27.74 -13.86
C TRP A 437 7.44 -26.58 -14.81
N PRO A 438 7.55 -25.34 -14.30
CA PRO A 438 8.02 -24.21 -15.09
C PRO A 438 9.38 -24.53 -15.73
N PRO A 439 9.68 -23.95 -16.92
CA PRO A 439 10.95 -24.17 -17.57
C PRO A 439 12.11 -23.74 -16.66
N LEU A 440 12.94 -24.73 -16.31
CA LEU A 440 14.20 -24.54 -15.61
C LEU A 440 15.28 -24.21 -16.64
N GLN A 441 16.26 -23.38 -16.29
CA GLN A 441 17.36 -23.06 -17.21
C GLN A 441 18.04 -24.34 -17.70
N THR A 442 18.19 -24.54 -19.01
CA THR A 442 18.75 -25.78 -19.56
C THR A 442 20.24 -25.64 -19.82
N ASN A 443 21.03 -25.32 -18.79
CA ASN A 443 22.49 -25.49 -18.88
C ASN A 443 22.82 -26.94 -18.54
N THR A 444 22.79 -27.77 -19.56
CA THR A 444 23.18 -29.18 -19.46
C THR A 444 24.67 -29.28 -19.73
N PHE A 445 25.42 -29.63 -18.70
CA PHE A 445 26.79 -30.10 -18.86
C PHE A 445 26.92 -31.53 -18.34
N VAL A 446 27.94 -32.23 -18.81
CA VAL A 446 28.15 -33.63 -18.43
C VAL A 446 29.12 -33.68 -17.26
N MET A 447 28.71 -34.28 -16.15
CA MET A 447 29.59 -34.48 -15.00
C MET A 447 30.76 -35.41 -15.38
N PRO A 448 32.01 -35.08 -15.00
CA PRO A 448 33.18 -35.90 -15.29
C PRO A 448 33.41 -36.99 -14.23
N GLY A 449 34.21 -37.99 -14.60
CA GLY A 449 34.82 -38.94 -13.68
C GLY A 449 33.84 -39.76 -12.84
N GLN A 450 34.08 -39.79 -11.52
CA GLN A 450 33.28 -40.57 -10.57
C GLN A 450 31.81 -40.14 -10.54
N PHE A 451 31.53 -38.84 -10.66
CA PHE A 451 30.16 -38.31 -10.63
C PHE A 451 29.32 -38.83 -11.79
N ARG A 452 29.94 -39.03 -12.96
CA ARG A 452 29.27 -39.62 -14.11
C ARG A 452 28.84 -41.06 -13.85
N GLN A 453 29.74 -41.85 -13.24
CA GLN A 453 29.47 -43.24 -12.94
C GLN A 453 28.33 -43.38 -11.92
N ILE A 454 28.33 -42.53 -10.88
CA ILE A 454 27.25 -42.49 -9.89
C ILE A 454 25.90 -42.13 -10.54
N GLN A 455 25.88 -41.13 -11.44
CA GLN A 455 24.68 -40.76 -12.20
C GLN A 455 24.18 -41.91 -13.11
N GLU A 456 25.09 -42.57 -13.83
CA GLU A 456 24.74 -43.66 -14.75
C GLU A 456 24.26 -44.92 -14.00
N ASP A 457 24.86 -45.23 -12.85
CA ASP A 457 24.44 -46.32 -11.99
C ASP A 457 23.05 -46.07 -11.39
N TYR A 458 22.80 -44.88 -10.86
CA TYR A 458 21.48 -44.52 -10.36
C TYR A 458 20.43 -44.56 -11.49
N ALA A 459 20.77 -44.03 -12.68
CA ALA A 459 19.87 -44.05 -13.83
C ALA A 459 19.52 -45.47 -14.29
N ARG A 460 20.47 -46.41 -14.19
CA ARG A 460 20.24 -47.83 -14.51
C ARG A 460 19.22 -48.46 -13.56
N GLU A 461 19.40 -48.29 -12.26
CA GLU A 461 18.46 -48.81 -11.24
C GLU A 461 17.08 -48.15 -11.36
N PHE A 462 17.04 -46.85 -11.66
CA PHE A 462 15.79 -46.14 -11.91
C PHE A 462 15.05 -46.73 -13.12
N SER A 463 15.73 -47.00 -14.24
CA SER A 463 15.11 -47.61 -15.42
C SER A 463 14.66 -49.06 -15.19
N LEU A 464 15.25 -49.79 -14.24
CA LEU A 464 14.73 -51.11 -13.83
C LEU A 464 13.42 -50.97 -13.05
N PHE A 465 13.33 -49.98 -12.16
CA PHE A 465 12.12 -49.71 -11.39
C PHE A 465 10.98 -49.08 -12.23
N LYS A 466 11.31 -48.19 -13.17
CA LYS A 466 10.37 -47.49 -14.05
C LYS A 466 10.82 -47.60 -15.53
N PRO A 467 10.50 -48.72 -16.21
CA PRO A 467 11.02 -49.02 -17.55
C PRO A 467 10.46 -48.12 -18.65
N ASP A 468 9.33 -47.46 -18.42
CA ASP A 468 8.67 -46.52 -19.33
C ASP A 468 9.28 -45.11 -19.28
N LYS A 469 10.27 -44.86 -18.40
CA LYS A 469 10.81 -43.52 -18.14
C LYS A 469 12.33 -43.47 -18.28
N LYS A 470 12.82 -42.29 -18.68
CA LYS A 470 14.25 -41.99 -18.80
C LYS A 470 14.58 -40.72 -18.04
N LEU A 471 15.68 -40.75 -17.29
CA LEU A 471 16.18 -39.57 -16.56
C LEU A 471 16.96 -38.64 -17.49
N VAL A 472 16.77 -37.34 -17.27
CA VAL A 472 17.57 -36.26 -17.86
C VAL A 472 18.08 -35.40 -16.71
N TRP A 473 19.41 -35.31 -16.59
CA TRP A 473 20.05 -34.64 -15.46
C TRP A 473 20.11 -33.13 -15.66
N MET A 474 19.66 -32.38 -14.64
CA MET A 474 19.79 -30.93 -14.55
C MET A 474 20.83 -30.57 -13.49
N SER A 475 22.09 -30.90 -13.79
CA SER A 475 23.17 -30.87 -12.80
C SER A 475 23.45 -29.48 -12.22
N HIS A 476 23.19 -28.38 -12.94
CA HIS A 476 23.44 -27.04 -12.41
C HIS A 476 22.54 -26.64 -11.20
N LEU A 477 21.46 -27.39 -10.91
CA LEU A 477 20.55 -27.12 -9.77
C LEU A 477 20.88 -27.91 -8.50
N GLY A 478 21.85 -28.82 -8.57
CA GLY A 478 22.21 -29.66 -7.43
C GLY A 478 23.11 -28.96 -6.42
N SER A 479 23.39 -29.66 -5.32
CA SER A 479 24.47 -29.37 -4.38
C SER A 479 25.26 -30.65 -4.14
N ILE A 480 26.58 -30.57 -3.99
CA ILE A 480 27.45 -31.72 -3.73
C ILE A 480 28.30 -31.43 -2.50
N ASN A 481 28.24 -32.33 -1.53
CA ASN A 481 29.15 -32.35 -0.39
C ASN A 481 30.37 -33.17 -0.77
N LEU A 482 31.55 -32.54 -0.74
CA LEU A 482 32.82 -33.15 -1.10
C LEU A 482 33.78 -33.09 0.09
N GLU A 483 34.56 -34.16 0.24
CA GLU A 483 35.76 -34.17 1.08
C GLU A 483 36.97 -34.36 0.17
N LEU A 484 37.87 -33.39 0.17
CA LEU A 484 39.09 -33.39 -0.62
C LEU A 484 40.26 -33.77 0.28
N GLU A 485 40.89 -34.92 0.04
CA GLU A 485 42.14 -35.30 0.69
C GLU A 485 43.32 -34.77 -0.13
N LEU A 486 44.01 -33.76 0.42
CA LEU A 486 45.29 -33.24 -0.09
C LEU A 486 46.45 -33.82 0.73
N ASP A 487 47.69 -33.61 0.28
CA ASP A 487 48.87 -34.22 0.92
C ASP A 487 49.08 -33.75 2.37
N ASP A 488 48.61 -32.54 2.71
CA ASP A 488 48.79 -31.90 4.03
C ASP A 488 47.49 -31.74 4.85
N ARG A 489 46.31 -31.79 4.21
CA ARG A 489 45.02 -31.50 4.87
C ARG A 489 43.83 -32.12 4.16
N THR A 490 42.73 -32.25 4.88
CA THR A 490 41.41 -32.57 4.33
C THR A 490 40.53 -31.32 4.29
N VAL A 491 39.88 -31.06 3.15
CA VAL A 491 38.99 -29.91 2.95
C VAL A 491 37.58 -30.41 2.63
N GLY A 492 36.65 -30.21 3.57
CA GLY A 492 35.22 -30.44 3.35
C GLY A 492 34.55 -29.20 2.76
N ALA A 493 33.79 -29.34 1.68
CA ALA A 493 33.06 -28.25 1.05
C ALA A 493 31.71 -28.71 0.50
N GLU A 494 30.66 -27.91 0.75
CA GLU A 494 29.39 -27.98 0.04
C GLU A 494 29.47 -27.02 -1.15
N VAL A 495 29.46 -27.56 -2.38
CA VAL A 495 29.65 -26.77 -3.60
C VAL A 495 28.62 -27.15 -4.66
N PRO A 496 28.30 -26.23 -5.60
CA PRO A 496 27.47 -26.60 -6.73
C PRO A 496 28.19 -27.60 -7.66
N PRO A 497 27.44 -28.36 -8.48
CA PRO A 497 28.00 -29.42 -9.32
C PRO A 497 29.03 -28.96 -10.36
N LEU A 498 29.02 -27.68 -10.76
CA LEU A 498 30.01 -27.15 -11.71
C LEU A 498 31.40 -27.06 -11.07
N GLU A 499 31.46 -26.52 -9.86
CA GLU A 499 32.66 -26.44 -9.02
C GLU A 499 33.20 -27.85 -8.75
N ALA A 500 32.33 -28.79 -8.39
CA ALA A 500 32.68 -30.20 -8.21
C ALA A 500 33.25 -30.85 -9.47
N ALA A 501 32.68 -30.53 -10.64
CA ALA A 501 33.14 -31.06 -11.91
C ALA A 501 34.55 -30.56 -12.28
N PHE A 502 34.85 -29.29 -12.00
CA PHE A 502 36.20 -28.76 -12.21
C PHE A 502 37.22 -29.40 -11.29
N ILE A 503 36.90 -29.60 -10.01
CA ILE A 503 37.89 -30.17 -9.08
C ILE A 503 38.22 -31.63 -9.43
N GLU A 504 37.23 -32.42 -9.88
CA GLU A 504 37.45 -33.80 -10.37
C GLU A 504 38.35 -33.85 -11.60
N LEU A 505 38.27 -32.87 -12.51
CA LEU A 505 39.18 -32.78 -13.65
C LEU A 505 40.60 -32.41 -13.21
N THR A 506 40.74 -31.49 -12.26
CA THR A 506 42.04 -31.10 -11.70
C THR A 506 42.71 -32.20 -10.89
N SER A 507 41.95 -33.13 -10.32
CA SER A 507 42.49 -34.32 -9.65
C SER A 507 43.31 -35.22 -10.60
N ARG A 508 43.00 -35.19 -11.91
CA ARG A 508 43.70 -36.01 -12.92
C ARG A 508 44.91 -35.32 -13.54
N VAL A 509 44.88 -34.00 -13.63
CA VAL A 509 45.91 -33.18 -14.28
C VAL A 509 46.09 -31.90 -13.46
N ASP A 510 47.32 -31.61 -13.08
CA ASP A 510 47.63 -30.56 -12.09
C ASP A 510 47.49 -29.13 -12.65
N GLU A 511 47.57 -28.92 -13.96
CA GLU A 511 47.46 -27.59 -14.61
C GLU A 511 46.38 -27.58 -15.68
N TRP A 512 45.52 -26.55 -15.65
CA TRP A 512 44.43 -26.35 -16.60
C TRP A 512 44.29 -24.91 -17.04
N THR A 513 43.92 -24.71 -18.30
CA THR A 513 43.39 -23.43 -18.77
C THR A 513 41.86 -23.39 -18.74
N VAL A 514 41.27 -22.20 -18.57
CA VAL A 514 39.80 -22.01 -18.56
C VAL A 514 39.16 -22.54 -19.85
N ALA A 515 39.81 -22.33 -20.99
CA ALA A 515 39.31 -22.79 -22.29
C ALA A 515 39.27 -24.33 -22.40
N GLU A 516 40.27 -25.02 -21.86
CA GLU A 516 40.33 -26.48 -21.85
C GLU A 516 39.28 -27.10 -20.93
N LEU A 517 39.05 -26.49 -19.76
CA LEU A 517 38.00 -26.91 -18.83
C LEU A 517 36.61 -26.77 -19.44
N ILE A 518 36.33 -25.62 -20.08
CA ILE A 518 35.07 -25.39 -20.79
C ILE A 518 34.90 -26.38 -21.95
N ALA A 519 35.96 -26.66 -22.71
CA ALA A 519 35.92 -27.62 -23.80
C ALA A 519 35.67 -29.07 -23.32
N LYS A 520 36.19 -29.44 -22.15
CA LYS A 520 36.01 -30.78 -21.55
C LYS A 520 34.61 -31.03 -21.01
N ILE A 521 34.02 -30.03 -20.34
CA ILE A 521 32.71 -30.18 -19.70
C ILE A 521 31.56 -29.86 -20.67
N GLY A 522 31.79 -28.92 -21.59
CA GLY A 522 30.85 -28.49 -22.62
C GLY A 522 29.74 -27.57 -22.09
N SER A 523 29.26 -26.67 -22.96
CA SER A 523 28.05 -25.86 -22.74
C SER A 523 28.03 -25.00 -21.47
N ILE A 524 29.16 -24.37 -21.12
CA ILE A 524 29.26 -23.44 -19.98
C ILE A 524 29.70 -22.06 -20.45
N GLU A 525 29.08 -21.02 -19.88
CA GLU A 525 29.48 -19.64 -20.10
C GLU A 525 30.75 -19.29 -19.31
N ARG A 526 31.67 -18.53 -19.94
CA ARG A 526 32.94 -18.13 -19.32
C ARG A 526 32.80 -17.48 -17.94
N PRO A 527 31.81 -16.60 -17.65
CA PRO A 527 31.66 -16.00 -16.32
C PRO A 527 31.33 -17.03 -15.23
N ALA A 528 30.48 -18.02 -15.53
CA ALA A 528 30.15 -19.08 -14.59
C ALA A 528 31.38 -19.97 -14.29
N ALA A 529 32.19 -20.24 -15.31
CA ALA A 529 33.44 -20.99 -15.15
C ALA A 529 34.45 -20.26 -14.25
N LEU A 530 34.61 -18.94 -14.43
CA LEU A 530 35.49 -18.12 -13.61
C LEU A 530 35.02 -18.04 -12.15
N LYS A 531 33.70 -17.87 -11.93
CA LYS A 531 33.11 -17.88 -10.57
C LYS A 531 33.44 -19.20 -9.86
N ALA A 532 33.22 -20.33 -10.52
CA ALA A 532 33.49 -21.65 -9.95
C ALA A 532 34.98 -21.89 -9.62
N LEU A 533 35.90 -21.43 -10.48
CA LEU A 533 37.35 -21.51 -10.21
C LEU A 533 37.78 -20.59 -9.07
N THR A 534 37.19 -19.40 -8.99
CA THR A 534 37.46 -18.43 -7.90
C THR A 534 37.08 -19.02 -6.55
N THR A 535 35.95 -19.74 -6.45
CA THR A 535 35.55 -20.45 -5.21
C THR A 535 36.65 -21.37 -4.69
N TRP A 536 37.30 -22.13 -5.59
CA TRP A 536 38.39 -23.04 -5.21
C TRP A 536 39.71 -22.33 -4.93
N VAL A 537 39.95 -21.16 -5.53
CA VAL A 537 41.07 -20.28 -5.17
C VAL A 537 40.87 -19.71 -3.76
N GLU A 538 39.66 -19.31 -3.41
CA GLU A 538 39.31 -18.82 -2.07
C GLU A 538 39.43 -19.92 -1.00
N LEU A 539 39.05 -21.16 -1.34
CA LEU A 539 39.28 -22.34 -0.50
C LEU A 539 40.76 -22.77 -0.43
N GLY A 540 41.63 -22.10 -1.19
CA GLY A 540 43.08 -22.35 -1.23
C GLY A 540 43.46 -23.68 -1.86
N VAL A 541 42.58 -24.28 -2.67
CA VAL A 541 42.82 -25.54 -3.38
C VAL A 541 43.46 -25.31 -4.74
N LEU A 542 43.08 -24.22 -5.42
CA LEU A 542 43.67 -23.80 -6.70
C LEU A 542 44.46 -22.49 -6.54
N LYS A 543 45.44 -22.28 -7.42
CA LYS A 543 46.17 -21.02 -7.58
C LYS A 543 46.18 -20.57 -9.03
N GLU A 544 45.94 -19.29 -9.24
CA GLU A 544 46.09 -18.66 -10.56
C GLU A 544 47.55 -18.24 -10.75
N ASP A 545 48.28 -18.93 -11.62
CA ASP A 545 49.69 -18.59 -11.92
C ASP A 545 49.77 -17.52 -13.01
N THR A 546 48.92 -17.61 -14.04
CA THR A 546 48.76 -16.63 -15.13
C THR A 546 47.28 -16.43 -15.43
N PRO A 547 46.85 -15.29 -16.02
CA PRO A 547 45.44 -15.10 -16.36
C PRO A 547 44.91 -16.28 -17.18
N ASP A 548 43.75 -16.81 -16.76
CA ASP A 548 43.10 -18.02 -17.31
C ASP A 548 43.85 -19.36 -17.11
N ARG A 549 44.90 -19.44 -16.28
CA ARG A 549 45.62 -20.68 -15.97
C ARG A 549 45.67 -20.97 -14.49
N TYR A 550 45.12 -22.11 -14.11
CA TYR A 550 44.98 -22.55 -12.73
C TYR A 550 45.79 -23.82 -12.49
N ARG A 551 46.47 -23.87 -11.35
CA ARG A 551 47.25 -25.02 -10.88
C ARG A 551 46.70 -25.53 -9.56
N LEU A 552 46.65 -26.85 -9.42
CA LEU A 552 46.29 -27.53 -8.18
C LEU A 552 47.40 -27.38 -7.12
N LEU A 553 47.04 -26.95 -5.91
CA LEU A 553 47.93 -26.90 -4.75
C LEU A 553 47.79 -28.17 -3.91
N LYS A 554 48.74 -29.10 -4.05
CA LYS A 554 48.78 -30.35 -3.27
C LYS A 554 49.17 -30.13 -1.80
N VAL A 555 49.95 -29.09 -1.54
CA VAL A 555 50.36 -28.62 -0.21
C VAL A 555 50.06 -27.13 -0.13
N ALA A 556 49.51 -26.67 0.99
CA ALA A 556 49.23 -25.25 1.21
C ALA A 556 50.54 -24.44 1.19
N GLU A 557 50.57 -23.37 0.40
CA GLU A 557 51.68 -22.40 0.47
C GLU A 557 51.63 -21.70 1.83
N ALA A 558 52.79 -21.57 2.50
CA ALA A 558 52.90 -20.81 3.74
C ALA A 558 52.35 -19.39 3.51
N ALA A 559 51.44 -18.95 4.39
CA ALA A 559 50.78 -17.65 4.25
C ALA A 559 51.82 -16.53 4.07
N ASN A 560 51.92 -15.99 2.86
CA ASN A 560 52.72 -14.80 2.60
C ASN A 560 52.14 -13.67 3.46
N SER A 561 52.97 -13.07 4.29
CA SER A 561 52.64 -12.03 5.28
C SER A 561 52.06 -10.72 4.72
N ASN A 562 51.72 -10.68 3.42
CA ASN A 562 51.10 -9.54 2.74
C ASN A 562 49.70 -9.81 2.17
N SER A 563 49.13 -11.02 2.30
CA SER A 563 47.70 -11.23 2.09
C SER A 563 47.04 -11.47 3.44
N LYS A 564 46.14 -10.57 3.84
CA LYS A 564 45.28 -10.79 5.01
C LYS A 564 44.46 -12.06 4.75
N ALA A 565 44.92 -13.18 5.27
CA ALA A 565 44.12 -14.39 5.48
C ALA A 565 43.04 -14.04 6.50
N SER A 566 41.96 -13.43 6.03
CA SER A 566 40.69 -13.47 6.72
C SER A 566 40.25 -14.93 6.61
N GLY A 567 40.19 -15.64 7.73
CA GLY A 567 39.42 -16.87 7.87
C GLY A 567 37.94 -16.56 7.70
N LYS A 568 37.55 -16.12 6.50
CA LYS A 568 36.17 -16.21 6.05
C LYS A 568 36.03 -17.65 5.59
N GLN A 569 35.24 -18.42 6.34
CA GLN A 569 34.42 -19.43 5.69
C GLN A 569 33.87 -18.78 4.41
N PRO A 570 33.87 -19.49 3.26
CA PRO A 570 33.18 -18.97 2.10
C PRO A 570 31.83 -18.51 2.59
N THR A 571 31.43 -17.28 2.21
CA THR A 571 30.02 -16.90 2.30
C THR A 571 29.27 -18.09 1.76
N ALA A 572 28.58 -18.83 2.64
CA ALA A 572 27.73 -19.95 2.26
C ALA A 572 27.03 -19.48 1.01
N ALA A 573 27.22 -20.21 -0.09
CA ALA A 573 26.68 -19.85 -1.40
C ALA A 573 25.32 -19.23 -1.13
N VAL A 574 25.22 -17.90 -1.29
CA VAL A 574 24.01 -17.16 -0.93
C VAL A 574 22.88 -17.98 -1.50
N ASP A 575 21.86 -18.29 -0.70
CA ASP A 575 20.63 -18.98 -1.09
C ASP A 575 20.00 -18.25 -2.29
N GLU A 576 20.64 -18.33 -3.44
CA GLU A 576 20.15 -17.91 -4.73
C GLU A 576 19.13 -18.99 -5.04
N LEU A 577 17.87 -18.63 -4.77
CA LEU A 577 16.72 -19.43 -5.14
C LEU A 577 16.98 -20.07 -6.51
N PRO A 578 16.69 -21.38 -6.67
CA PRO A 578 17.01 -22.11 -7.88
C PRO A 578 16.58 -21.31 -9.13
N PRO A 579 17.43 -21.21 -10.17
CA PRO A 579 17.16 -20.38 -11.34
C PRO A 579 16.01 -20.96 -12.18
N VAL A 580 14.78 -20.73 -11.74
CA VAL A 580 13.55 -20.94 -12.49
C VAL A 580 13.34 -19.72 -13.37
N GLN A 581 13.10 -19.91 -14.67
CA GLN A 581 12.85 -18.79 -15.57
C GLN A 581 11.62 -18.01 -15.10
N THR A 582 11.79 -16.70 -14.91
CA THR A 582 10.68 -15.81 -14.52
C THR A 582 9.61 -15.78 -15.61
N VAL A 583 8.36 -15.49 -15.26
CA VAL A 583 7.26 -15.36 -16.23
C VAL A 583 7.61 -14.36 -17.33
N GLN A 584 8.35 -13.29 -17.03
CA GLN A 584 8.82 -12.33 -18.02
C GLN A 584 9.83 -12.91 -19.02
N GLN A 585 10.80 -13.68 -18.53
CA GLN A 585 11.76 -14.37 -19.39
C GLN A 585 11.06 -15.37 -20.31
N GLN A 586 10.09 -16.12 -19.79
CA GLN A 586 9.27 -17.04 -20.59
C GLN A 586 8.49 -16.30 -21.68
N GLN A 587 7.88 -15.16 -21.34
CA GLN A 587 7.17 -14.33 -22.32
C GLN A 587 8.12 -13.76 -23.38
N ALA A 588 9.33 -13.35 -23.01
CA ALA A 588 10.35 -12.87 -23.94
C ALA A 588 10.84 -13.98 -24.88
N GLU A 589 11.05 -15.19 -24.39
CA GLU A 589 11.40 -16.35 -25.21
C GLU A 589 10.28 -16.75 -26.17
N GLN A 590 9.02 -16.78 -25.70
CA GLN A 590 7.87 -16.99 -26.56
C GLN A 590 7.78 -15.90 -27.65
N MET A 591 8.01 -14.63 -27.30
CA MET A 591 8.05 -13.55 -28.28
C MET A 591 9.17 -13.73 -29.30
N ARG A 592 10.33 -14.26 -28.92
CA ARG A 592 11.39 -14.63 -29.87
C ARG A 592 10.97 -15.76 -30.81
N VAL A 593 10.20 -16.73 -30.32
CA VAL A 593 9.66 -17.81 -31.16
C VAL A 593 8.63 -17.26 -32.14
N PHE A 594 7.67 -16.46 -31.68
CA PHE A 594 6.68 -15.80 -32.55
C PHE A 594 7.35 -14.87 -33.56
N TRP A 595 8.42 -14.17 -33.16
CA TRP A 595 9.22 -13.37 -34.08
C TRP A 595 9.77 -14.19 -35.24
N LYS A 596 10.32 -15.39 -34.99
CA LYS A 596 10.79 -16.28 -36.07
C LYS A 596 9.67 -16.69 -37.02
N PHE A 597 8.46 -16.91 -36.52
CA PHE A 597 7.29 -17.16 -37.36
C PHE A 597 6.91 -15.93 -38.19
N ILE A 598 6.88 -14.74 -37.60
CA ILE A 598 6.58 -13.47 -38.29
C ILE A 598 7.65 -13.19 -39.35
N GLU A 599 8.93 -13.34 -39.03
CA GLU A 599 10.04 -13.22 -39.97
C GLU A 599 9.87 -14.20 -41.13
N GLY A 600 9.56 -15.48 -40.85
CA GLY A 600 9.25 -16.47 -41.87
C GLY A 600 8.07 -16.07 -42.76
N MET A 601 6.98 -15.57 -42.17
CA MET A 601 5.80 -15.08 -42.90
C MET A 601 6.15 -13.90 -43.81
N LEU A 602 6.81 -12.87 -43.28
CA LEU A 602 7.17 -11.67 -44.03
C LEU A 602 8.25 -11.94 -45.08
N LYS A 603 9.11 -12.93 -44.87
CA LYS A 603 10.13 -13.36 -45.85
C LYS A 603 9.51 -14.12 -47.01
N ASN A 604 8.52 -14.99 -46.74
CA ASN A 604 7.90 -15.84 -47.75
C ASN A 604 6.71 -15.19 -48.47
N LEU A 605 5.92 -14.39 -47.76
CA LEU A 605 4.67 -13.79 -48.28
C LEU A 605 4.82 -12.28 -48.58
N GLY A 606 5.96 -11.68 -48.22
CA GLY A 606 6.23 -10.27 -48.45
C GLY A 606 5.52 -9.36 -47.44
N GLN A 607 4.74 -8.41 -47.94
CA GLN A 607 4.06 -7.43 -47.09
C GLN A 607 2.69 -7.94 -46.63
N LEU A 608 2.40 -7.87 -45.33
CA LEU A 608 1.17 -8.39 -44.74
C LEU A 608 0.50 -7.36 -43.81
N PRO A 609 -0.85 -7.27 -43.79
CA PRO A 609 -1.55 -6.47 -42.80
C PRO A 609 -1.53 -7.17 -41.43
N LEU A 610 -1.68 -6.38 -40.37
CA LEU A 610 -1.62 -6.88 -38.99
C LEU A 610 -2.62 -8.01 -38.72
N ASP A 611 -3.84 -7.89 -39.24
CA ASP A 611 -4.90 -8.90 -39.07
C ASP A 611 -4.53 -10.25 -39.68
N ARG A 612 -3.81 -10.25 -40.80
CA ARG A 612 -3.38 -11.48 -41.47
C ARG A 612 -2.23 -12.14 -40.72
N ILE A 613 -1.32 -11.34 -40.16
CA ILE A 613 -0.27 -11.84 -39.26
C ILE A 613 -0.91 -12.46 -38.02
N GLN A 614 -1.90 -11.80 -37.42
CA GLN A 614 -2.66 -12.33 -36.28
C GLN A 614 -3.35 -13.66 -36.62
N GLN A 615 -4.06 -13.75 -37.75
CA GLN A 615 -4.73 -14.99 -38.17
C GLN A 615 -3.74 -16.13 -38.40
N MET A 616 -2.57 -15.84 -38.97
CA MET A 616 -1.54 -16.85 -39.19
C MET A 616 -0.85 -17.28 -37.89
N LEU A 617 -0.62 -16.35 -36.96
CA LEU A 617 -0.08 -16.67 -35.63
C LEU A 617 -1.03 -17.49 -34.77
N LYS A 618 -2.36 -17.39 -34.97
CA LYS A 618 -3.32 -18.29 -34.31
C LYS A 618 -3.11 -19.77 -34.65
N PHE A 619 -2.44 -20.09 -35.76
CA PHE A 619 -2.06 -21.46 -36.10
C PHE A 619 -0.70 -21.88 -35.52
N ALA A 620 0.04 -20.95 -34.92
CA ALA A 620 1.28 -21.28 -34.21
C ALA A 620 0.95 -21.90 -32.84
N PRO A 621 1.73 -22.90 -32.39
CA PRO A 621 1.53 -23.50 -31.07
C PRO A 621 1.68 -22.44 -29.98
N ASP A 622 0.78 -22.49 -28.99
CA ASP A 622 0.77 -21.66 -27.79
C ASP A 622 0.59 -20.13 -28.00
N TYR A 623 0.04 -19.70 -29.14
CA TYR A 623 -0.28 -18.29 -29.37
C TYR A 623 -1.58 -17.86 -28.68
N ASN A 624 -1.48 -16.93 -27.72
CA ASN A 624 -2.60 -16.45 -26.90
C ASN A 624 -2.73 -14.91 -26.85
N ARG A 625 -2.15 -14.18 -27.80
CA ARG A 625 -2.08 -12.71 -27.78
C ARG A 625 -3.23 -12.05 -28.54
N ASN A 626 -3.65 -10.88 -28.07
CA ASN A 626 -4.63 -10.05 -28.77
C ASN A 626 -3.98 -9.18 -29.87
N ILE A 627 -4.80 -8.58 -30.74
CA ILE A 627 -4.31 -7.77 -31.87
C ILE A 627 -3.53 -6.55 -31.37
N ASP A 628 -3.96 -5.92 -30.27
CA ASP A 628 -3.29 -4.72 -29.72
C ASP A 628 -1.89 -5.04 -29.18
N GLN A 629 -1.72 -6.19 -28.54
CA GLN A 629 -0.40 -6.68 -28.08
C GLN A 629 0.51 -7.00 -29.26
N LEU A 630 -0.04 -7.59 -30.34
CA LEU A 630 0.72 -7.81 -31.58
C LEU A 630 1.09 -6.46 -32.24
N ALA A 631 0.19 -5.47 -32.23
CA ALA A 631 0.45 -4.14 -32.77
C ALA A 631 1.61 -3.47 -32.03
N ALA A 632 1.56 -3.46 -30.69
CA ALA A 632 2.61 -2.89 -29.84
C ALA A 632 3.96 -3.60 -30.07
N PHE A 633 3.95 -4.91 -30.25
CA PHE A 633 5.15 -5.70 -30.55
C PHE A 633 5.73 -5.36 -31.93
N MET A 634 4.90 -5.28 -32.96
CA MET A 634 5.33 -4.91 -34.31
C MET A 634 5.85 -3.45 -34.34
N GLU A 635 5.26 -2.54 -33.56
CA GLU A 635 5.78 -1.19 -33.38
C GLU A 635 7.15 -1.17 -32.68
N ALA A 636 7.37 -2.01 -31.67
CA ALA A 636 8.67 -2.16 -31.04
C ALA A 636 9.72 -2.67 -32.04
N ALA A 637 9.38 -3.70 -32.82
CA ALA A 637 10.24 -4.21 -33.89
C ALA A 637 10.52 -3.16 -34.99
N ARG A 638 9.58 -2.24 -35.26
CA ARG A 638 9.81 -1.09 -36.13
C ARG A 638 10.81 -0.10 -35.54
N ARG A 639 10.73 0.18 -34.23
CA ARG A 639 11.70 1.05 -33.55
C ARG A 639 13.11 0.46 -33.54
N GLU A 640 13.22 -0.86 -33.47
CA GLU A 640 14.47 -1.60 -33.59
C GLU A 640 14.97 -1.75 -35.05
N GLY A 641 14.21 -1.24 -36.03
CA GLY A 641 14.60 -1.26 -37.44
C GLY A 641 14.45 -2.62 -38.14
N LEU A 642 13.72 -3.56 -37.53
CA LEU A 642 13.52 -4.91 -38.07
C LEU A 642 12.41 -4.97 -39.13
N VAL A 643 11.39 -4.10 -39.02
CA VAL A 643 10.23 -4.05 -39.91
C VAL A 643 9.86 -2.61 -40.27
N ALA A 644 9.32 -2.42 -41.46
CA ALA A 644 8.78 -1.16 -41.95
C ALA A 644 7.26 -1.27 -42.18
N VAL A 645 6.55 -0.16 -41.98
CA VAL A 645 5.10 -0.05 -42.24
C VAL A 645 4.86 0.94 -43.36
N ASN A 646 4.18 0.50 -44.41
CA ASN A 646 3.66 1.36 -45.48
C ASN A 646 2.17 1.08 -45.65
N ASN A 647 1.32 2.11 -45.53
CA ASN A 647 -0.13 2.03 -45.71
C ASN A 647 -0.81 0.88 -44.91
N GLY A 648 -0.38 0.66 -43.66
CA GLY A 648 -0.92 -0.41 -42.80
C GLY A 648 -0.41 -1.82 -43.12
N MET A 649 0.50 -1.96 -44.09
CA MET A 649 1.16 -3.23 -44.43
C MET A 649 2.56 -3.28 -43.83
N TRP A 650 2.86 -4.36 -43.12
CA TRP A 650 4.14 -4.63 -42.48
C TRP A 650 5.05 -5.41 -43.42
N LYS A 651 6.33 -5.04 -43.49
CA LYS A 651 7.35 -5.69 -44.31
C LYS A 651 8.67 -5.76 -43.54
N LEU A 652 9.46 -6.82 -43.76
CA LEU A 652 10.84 -6.90 -43.26
C LEU A 652 11.70 -5.79 -43.87
N GLN A 653 12.45 -5.11 -43.01
CA GLN A 653 13.48 -4.17 -43.41
C GLN A 653 14.77 -4.97 -43.68
N LYS A 654 15.44 -4.68 -44.80
CA LYS A 654 16.66 -5.39 -45.22
C LYS A 654 17.89 -4.86 -44.49
#